data_AF-A0A0J0XFN9-F1
#
_entry.id   AF-A0A0J0XFN9-F1
#
_cell.length_a   1.000
_cell.length_b   1.000
_cell.length_c   1.000
_cell.angle_alpha   90.00
_cell.angle_beta   90.00
_cell.angle_gamma   90.00
#
_symmetry.space_group_name_H-M   'P 1'
#
loop_
_entity.id
_entity.type
_entity.pdbx_description
1 polymer ?
#
loop_
_entity_poly.entity_id
_entity_poly.type
_entity_poly.pdbx_seq_one_letter_code
_entity_poly.pdbx_strand_id
1 'polypeptide(L)'
;MSEGTGIVLEYALRVACLHEEIERRRRIAVSAPPSELGSVTASSKSQDSSSGFSLDLGSLLGRDSARSPRYPEKFIKVLDGSLQRIAMGQDPKHTDQRFRRSVALFWSSSWADKTFQRQLKESRKVEDIILAFVSASTRALKKELDLVDGGWKVELNSQILVFLDMLSDNLNSIGSAAVELRSRLSTYRTRLQDDNRRSVAPAPSALKEEVSVAVPSSDSTLSTRVVAELFQLDSATLAERLQAIRPICTVDAALEDLKIFLQRLSTDRSTPYGAKDFPDESQWAAYRGKEIAALSDLTFSMLKADPLMANERSDQVDLVQSVDGLKLDDRNFTFVPSDPREVYRQLLRECLDYDLQVLRTLPEDQDVSLSILSPEHTALLDECALRWRIPSSFRAWVFFEAIEDHYEQGDVPPDCVFEAVGGIGRVSQDFPVSDWAETDQAGLQAALLRRDLFFLNDIDISLNTPTGYMSPEFRQAVDHWGNLGADQNEHPAFLRTQRAICDRLRQQAYARYIEEASEKYAQEGGKNKRFAAALAAWIESSAKRLNKWFPDPLLPQIDVVSLVLHQQLSLWVRDLEEAMASPNDSLLGPSDDFEESLAMYHRAQKLQSMGVAFGMDPSQFALSSIFEPVISAWLDETAVKMRQWADNALRIDDFSPLTANGHSSSVTDLFASFQSAMSFLLDLEWDDPEQMAAFATRLAKIISLSIDDYCTKLERLFSAEMNQTESHQSTAKQKAWIEKARSTIAHLQGDRKIQAFFNFTPASCVKLNNIDAARHELDQLYREMRVDEYASLDVNKPVVATVQEASLFTIKIVLGEDLVVEGSSRAPDAFVVLSDEHGNRYAKTRTIYDDHDPRWDETFDVAVRRPAWFMVTVRHRNLAGKHDLIGRAYLQLDPSQYVDLISKDVLLPLSTKGHVLLRVSMEGERDDIQFHFGRAFRWLKRTESDMVRLFVDKMTPVLRHTLSRSAIKSVLKPSVGGIDYNDALRFSNDALGRISAAYRSAVGTGQDKYSIPLPPSEQAKGSPQHIRRGPSDAEIEAAIHPLFDYLDTNNHTLASTLSPDAMHMVMAKLWKQILMTIEALIVPPLSDKPSSMPPLSESELDVALRWLKFLRDFFYAGGDDSGVPLSTLQNAKFNEIMSVPIYYDWSTDDLMEECIRGFQSTLKSKAMKPSKSIIGQRNLGTIRARKTAKRSAPQASNHTELIMKILRMREGTHEFLAQQIQTLNAVKLEDTGRAKNKSRRGVGLRG
;
A
#
# COMPACT_ATOMS: atom_id res chain seq x y z
N MET A 1 -37.03 -19.47 68.80
CA MET A 1 -37.25 -18.09 68.33
C MET A 1 -36.44 -17.18 69.21
N SER A 2 -35.32 -16.71 68.68
CA SER A 2 -34.26 -15.99 69.39
C SER A 2 -34.70 -14.56 69.73
N GLU A 3 -34.11 -13.98 70.78
CA GLU A 3 -34.39 -12.64 71.30
C GLU A 3 -34.42 -11.52 70.22
N GLY A 4 -33.80 -11.74 69.05
CA GLY A 4 -33.82 -10.81 67.90
C GLY A 4 -35.17 -10.67 67.19
N THR A 5 -35.91 -11.76 66.97
CA THR A 5 -37.22 -11.72 66.28
C THR A 5 -38.27 -10.90 67.04
N GLY A 6 -38.21 -10.92 68.38
CA GLY A 6 -39.10 -10.12 69.23
C GLY A 6 -38.86 -8.61 69.11
N ILE A 7 -37.62 -8.19 68.87
CA ILE A 7 -37.24 -6.79 68.70
C ILE A 7 -37.72 -6.29 67.33
N VAL A 8 -37.49 -7.04 66.25
CA VAL A 8 -37.94 -6.67 64.90
C VAL A 8 -39.45 -6.46 64.86
N LEU A 9 -40.21 -7.41 65.43
CA LEU A 9 -41.66 -7.35 65.51
C LEU A 9 -42.14 -6.12 66.31
N GLU A 10 -41.54 -5.85 67.47
CA GLU A 10 -41.94 -4.75 68.34
C GLU A 10 -41.76 -3.39 67.66
N TYR A 11 -40.61 -3.15 67.00
CA TYR A 11 -40.35 -1.88 66.33
C TYR A 11 -41.13 -1.73 65.01
N ALA A 12 -41.35 -2.81 64.25
CA ALA A 12 -42.21 -2.78 63.06
C ALA A 12 -43.67 -2.44 63.43
N LEU A 13 -44.19 -3.01 64.52
CA LEU A 13 -45.53 -2.67 65.05
C LEU A 13 -45.63 -1.21 65.51
N ARG A 14 -44.58 -0.66 66.15
CA ARG A 14 -44.52 0.76 66.54
C ARG A 14 -44.60 1.70 65.33
N VAL A 15 -43.86 1.39 64.26
CA VAL A 15 -43.87 2.18 63.01
C VAL A 15 -45.23 2.09 62.31
N ALA A 16 -45.81 0.89 62.18
CA ALA A 16 -47.13 0.72 61.58
C ALA A 16 -48.23 1.45 62.37
N CYS A 17 -48.19 1.40 63.71
CA CYS A 17 -49.13 2.12 64.58
C CYS A 17 -49.01 3.64 64.44
N LEU A 18 -47.79 4.16 64.30
CA LEU A 18 -47.55 5.58 64.05
C LEU A 18 -48.06 6.03 62.68
N HIS A 19 -47.85 5.22 61.64
CA HIS A 19 -48.35 5.50 60.30
C HIS A 19 -49.88 5.60 60.27
N GLU A 20 -50.58 4.65 60.91
CA GLU A 20 -52.04 4.70 61.06
C GLU A 20 -52.52 5.95 61.84
N GLU A 21 -51.77 6.39 62.85
CA GLU A 21 -52.08 7.61 63.63
C GLU A 21 -51.92 8.88 62.77
N ILE A 22 -50.84 8.99 62.01
CA ILE A 22 -50.57 10.15 61.12
C ILE A 22 -51.62 10.24 60.02
N GLU A 23 -51.96 9.11 59.39
CA GLU A 23 -52.96 9.07 58.33
C GLU A 23 -54.37 9.38 58.88
N ARG A 24 -54.69 8.90 60.11
CA ARG A 24 -55.93 9.29 60.81
C ARG A 24 -56.00 10.79 61.04
N ARG A 25 -54.92 11.44 61.48
CA ARG A 25 -54.87 12.90 61.68
C ARG A 25 -54.95 13.68 60.37
N ARG A 26 -54.30 13.20 59.32
CA ARG A 26 -54.36 13.78 57.97
C ARG A 26 -55.78 13.81 57.41
N ARG A 27 -56.53 12.72 57.59
CA ARG A 27 -57.95 12.64 57.20
C ARG A 27 -58.84 13.60 57.98
N ILE A 28 -58.54 13.83 59.27
CA ILE A 28 -59.25 14.82 60.10
C ILE A 28 -58.96 16.26 59.61
N ALA A 29 -57.72 16.59 59.25
CA ALA A 29 -57.31 17.92 58.78
C ALA A 29 -57.96 18.36 57.45
N VAL A 30 -58.30 17.42 56.56
CA VAL A 30 -58.97 17.71 55.27
C VAL A 30 -60.47 18.05 55.43
N SER A 31 -61.05 17.85 56.62
CA SER A 31 -62.50 17.97 56.87
C SER A 31 -63.00 19.31 57.46
N ALA A 32 -62.14 20.33 57.65
CA ALA A 32 -62.51 21.62 58.25
C ALA A 32 -62.97 22.68 57.22
N PRO A 33 -64.03 23.50 57.48
CA PRO A 33 -64.57 24.47 56.51
C PRO A 33 -63.82 25.82 56.49
N PRO A 34 -63.76 26.55 55.36
CA PRO A 34 -63.07 27.84 55.26
C PRO A 34 -63.99 29.02 55.67
N SER A 35 -63.42 30.07 56.30
CA SER A 35 -64.11 31.34 56.59
C SER A 35 -63.62 32.47 55.68
N GLU A 36 -64.58 33.18 55.07
CA GLU A 36 -64.46 34.37 54.21
C GLU A 36 -64.18 35.64 55.07
N LEU A 37 -63.57 36.77 54.64
CA LEU A 37 -63.78 37.63 53.46
C LEU A 37 -62.66 38.71 53.36
N GLY A 38 -62.30 39.15 52.14
CA GLY A 38 -61.53 40.40 51.92
C GLY A 38 -60.72 40.49 50.61
N SER A 39 -61.40 40.72 49.48
CA SER A 39 -60.90 40.74 48.09
C SER A 39 -59.99 41.91 47.70
N VAL A 40 -59.05 41.69 46.76
CA VAL A 40 -58.83 42.57 45.58
C VAL A 40 -58.41 41.74 44.34
N THR A 41 -59.34 41.68 43.38
CA THR A 41 -59.29 41.49 41.92
C THR A 41 -57.96 41.14 41.20
N ALA A 42 -57.97 40.05 40.45
CA ALA A 42 -57.65 40.05 39.01
C ALA A 42 -58.33 38.86 38.31
N SER A 43 -59.00 39.17 37.20
CA SER A 43 -59.92 38.35 36.43
C SER A 43 -59.26 37.21 35.64
N SER A 44 -59.84 36.00 35.70
CA SER A 44 -59.86 35.08 34.57
C SER A 44 -61.30 34.59 34.35
N LYS A 45 -61.89 34.99 33.22
CA LYS A 45 -63.08 34.35 32.68
C LYS A 45 -62.64 33.12 31.88
N SER A 46 -63.25 32.00 32.21
CA SER A 46 -63.27 30.76 31.47
C SER A 46 -64.34 30.77 30.36
N GLN A 47 -64.25 29.75 29.50
CA GLN A 47 -65.10 29.33 28.37
C GLN A 47 -64.82 29.99 27.02
N ASP A 48 -64.66 29.28 25.90
CA ASP A 48 -64.81 27.86 25.62
C ASP A 48 -64.12 27.48 24.30
N SER A 49 -63.70 26.22 24.21
CA SER A 49 -63.61 25.35 23.02
C SER A 49 -62.91 25.78 21.71
N SER A 50 -61.99 24.89 21.31
CA SER A 50 -61.49 24.58 19.95
C SER A 50 -60.46 25.52 19.32
N SER A 51 -59.17 25.15 19.41
CA SER A 51 -58.25 25.09 18.25
C SER A 51 -56.80 24.85 18.69
N GLY A 52 -56.21 23.74 18.22
CA GLY A 52 -54.81 23.67 17.79
C GLY A 52 -53.70 23.85 18.83
N PHE A 53 -53.08 22.73 19.23
CA PHE A 53 -51.68 22.70 19.68
C PHE A 53 -50.76 23.23 18.55
N SER A 54 -50.58 24.54 18.48
CA SER A 54 -49.46 25.20 17.82
C SER A 54 -48.25 25.10 18.75
N LEU A 55 -47.20 24.42 18.28
CA LEU A 55 -45.90 24.40 18.91
C LEU A 55 -45.34 25.82 18.79
N ASP A 56 -45.44 26.62 19.86
CA ASP A 56 -44.99 28.02 19.84
C ASP A 56 -43.46 28.08 19.95
N LEU A 57 -42.79 27.78 18.82
CA LEU A 57 -41.34 27.84 18.67
C LEU A 57 -40.80 29.29 18.87
N GLY A 58 -41.67 30.30 18.80
CA GLY A 58 -41.36 31.69 19.15
C GLY A 58 -41.03 31.86 20.64
N SER A 59 -41.57 30.99 21.50
CA SER A 59 -41.27 30.94 22.93
C SER A 59 -39.93 30.24 23.22
N LEU A 60 -39.62 29.15 22.49
CA LEU A 60 -38.34 28.43 22.59
C LEU A 60 -37.13 29.27 22.15
N LEU A 61 -37.32 30.12 21.13
CA LEU A 61 -36.30 31.05 20.61
C LEU A 61 -36.39 32.46 21.26
N GLY A 62 -37.11 32.57 22.38
CA GLY A 62 -37.58 33.84 22.96
C GLY A 62 -36.55 34.96 23.05
N ARG A 63 -37.00 36.19 22.75
CA ARG A 63 -36.51 37.58 22.98
C ARG A 63 -35.00 37.93 22.88
N ASP A 64 -34.09 36.96 22.90
CA ASP A 64 -32.63 37.08 22.88
C ASP A 64 -32.02 36.84 21.48
N SER A 65 -32.83 36.71 20.43
CA SER A 65 -32.34 36.54 19.04
C SER A 65 -31.54 37.76 18.52
N ALA A 66 -31.61 38.89 19.22
CA ALA A 66 -30.86 40.10 18.91
C ALA A 66 -29.36 40.00 19.28
N ARG A 67 -28.98 39.06 20.16
CA ARG A 67 -27.60 38.84 20.65
C ARG A 67 -27.01 37.48 20.22
N SER A 68 -27.48 36.85 19.14
CA SER A 68 -26.89 35.58 18.71
C SER A 68 -25.50 35.79 18.06
N PRO A 69 -24.46 35.07 18.51
CA PRO A 69 -23.13 35.17 17.94
C PRO A 69 -23.12 34.64 16.51
N ARG A 70 -22.43 35.35 15.61
CA ARG A 70 -22.39 34.99 14.19
C ARG A 70 -21.47 33.80 13.96
N TYR A 71 -21.92 32.80 13.20
CA TYR A 71 -21.06 31.66 12.85
C TYR A 71 -20.01 32.05 11.77
N PRO A 72 -18.85 31.36 11.71
CA PRO A 72 -17.80 31.61 10.71
C PRO A 72 -18.26 31.36 9.27
N GLU A 73 -17.79 32.13 8.29
CA GLU A 73 -18.20 31.98 6.87
C GLU A 73 -17.92 30.59 6.28
N LYS A 74 -16.86 29.93 6.77
CA LYS A 74 -16.49 28.56 6.35
C LYS A 74 -17.54 27.51 6.76
N PHE A 75 -18.39 27.81 7.74
CA PHE A 75 -19.43 26.90 8.26
C PHE A 75 -20.46 26.52 7.20
N ILE A 76 -20.89 27.46 6.35
CA ILE A 76 -21.89 27.18 5.31
C ILE A 76 -21.38 26.12 4.33
N LYS A 77 -20.09 26.17 3.96
CA LYS A 77 -19.49 25.21 3.02
C LYS A 77 -19.33 23.81 3.63
N VAL A 78 -18.97 23.74 4.92
CA VAL A 78 -18.86 22.45 5.64
C VAL A 78 -20.25 21.84 5.83
N LEU A 79 -21.23 22.65 6.23
CA LEU A 79 -22.61 22.22 6.42
C LEU A 79 -23.24 21.75 5.10
N ASP A 80 -23.01 22.44 3.98
CA ASP A 80 -23.48 22.02 2.65
C ASP A 80 -22.95 20.64 2.25
N GLY A 81 -21.65 20.39 2.44
CA GLY A 81 -21.06 19.07 2.17
C GLY A 81 -21.53 17.97 3.11
N SER A 82 -21.90 18.30 4.36
CA SER A 82 -22.48 17.34 5.31
C SER A 82 -23.93 17.02 4.96
N LEU A 83 -24.76 18.02 4.65
CA LEU A 83 -26.14 17.83 4.18
C LEU A 83 -26.20 17.01 2.89
N GLN A 84 -25.29 17.26 1.94
CA GLN A 84 -25.20 16.50 0.69
C GLN A 84 -24.87 15.02 0.94
N ARG A 85 -23.87 14.72 1.78
CA ARG A 85 -23.49 13.32 2.10
C ARG A 85 -24.61 12.57 2.80
N ILE A 86 -25.32 13.21 3.72
CA ILE A 86 -26.49 12.61 4.40
C ILE A 86 -27.60 12.36 3.39
N ALA A 87 -27.97 13.35 2.56
CA ALA A 87 -28.99 13.18 1.53
C ALA A 87 -28.65 12.04 0.55
N MET A 88 -27.38 11.92 0.14
CA MET A 88 -26.89 10.87 -0.76
C MET A 88 -26.66 9.51 -0.07
N GLY A 89 -26.74 9.42 1.26
CA GLY A 89 -26.60 8.17 2.02
C GLY A 89 -25.16 7.70 2.16
N GLN A 90 -24.20 8.62 2.05
CA GLN A 90 -22.77 8.33 2.13
C GLN A 90 -22.21 8.55 3.54
N ASP A 91 -23.03 8.98 4.50
CA ASP A 91 -22.61 9.22 5.89
C ASP A 91 -22.98 8.02 6.78
N PRO A 92 -22.00 7.29 7.37
CA PRO A 92 -22.26 6.12 8.21
C PRO A 92 -22.88 6.46 9.58
N LYS A 93 -22.87 7.73 10.01
CA LYS A 93 -23.40 8.14 11.32
C LYS A 93 -24.93 8.33 11.35
N HIS A 94 -25.57 8.57 10.20
CA HIS A 94 -26.98 8.93 10.11
C HIS A 94 -27.73 7.97 9.19
N THR A 95 -27.99 6.76 9.68
CA THR A 95 -28.60 5.65 8.91
C THR A 95 -30.12 5.71 8.83
N ASP A 96 -30.78 6.54 9.66
CA ASP A 96 -32.24 6.63 9.70
C ASP A 96 -32.82 7.19 8.39
N GLN A 97 -33.67 6.39 7.74
CA GLN A 97 -34.28 6.69 6.45
C GLN A 97 -35.25 7.88 6.53
N ARG A 98 -35.91 8.09 7.67
CA ARG A 98 -36.86 9.21 7.86
C ARG A 98 -36.13 10.54 8.00
N PHE A 99 -35.13 10.60 8.88
CA PHE A 99 -34.26 11.77 9.00
C PHE A 99 -33.58 12.13 7.67
N ARG A 100 -33.08 11.13 6.93
CA ARG A 100 -32.44 11.32 5.63
C ARG A 100 -33.39 11.93 4.58
N ARG A 101 -34.67 11.53 4.55
CA ARG A 101 -35.68 12.13 3.67
C ARG A 101 -35.96 13.59 4.03
N SER A 102 -36.09 13.91 5.32
CA SER A 102 -36.27 15.28 5.81
C SER A 102 -35.07 16.18 5.43
N VAL A 103 -33.85 15.67 5.62
CA VAL A 103 -32.61 16.37 5.23
C VAL A 103 -32.51 16.54 3.70
N ALA A 104 -32.86 15.52 2.92
CA ALA A 104 -32.85 15.61 1.46
C ALA A 104 -33.86 16.64 0.92
N LEU A 105 -35.04 16.75 1.55
CA LEU A 105 -36.02 17.78 1.22
C LEU A 105 -35.54 19.17 1.64
N PHE A 106 -34.92 19.31 2.81
CA PHE A 106 -34.32 20.57 3.25
C PHE A 106 -33.20 21.03 2.30
N TRP A 107 -32.30 20.12 1.92
CA TRP A 107 -31.17 20.41 1.03
C TRP A 107 -31.63 20.75 -0.41
N SER A 108 -32.59 20.01 -0.96
CA SER A 108 -33.05 20.23 -2.34
C SER A 108 -33.99 21.43 -2.51
N SER A 109 -34.79 21.77 -1.50
CA SER A 109 -35.83 22.82 -1.62
C SER A 109 -35.48 24.14 -0.94
N SER A 110 -35.01 24.08 0.32
CA SER A 110 -34.83 25.26 1.16
C SER A 110 -33.39 25.77 1.09
N TRP A 111 -32.42 24.86 1.05
CA TRP A 111 -30.99 25.20 0.97
C TRP A 111 -30.54 25.64 -0.44
N ALA A 112 -31.20 25.14 -1.49
CA ALA A 112 -30.94 25.52 -2.88
C ALA A 112 -31.51 26.90 -3.27
N ASP A 113 -32.34 27.50 -2.42
CA ASP A 113 -32.95 28.81 -2.69
C ASP A 113 -31.92 29.94 -2.57
N LYS A 114 -31.76 30.73 -3.64
CA LYS A 114 -30.79 31.83 -3.73
C LYS A 114 -31.13 32.97 -2.76
N THR A 115 -32.41 33.18 -2.44
CA THR A 115 -32.82 34.18 -1.45
C THR A 115 -32.43 33.76 -0.03
N PHE A 116 -32.62 32.48 0.32
CA PHE A 116 -32.21 31.93 1.60
C PHE A 116 -30.68 31.90 1.77
N GLN A 117 -29.92 31.51 0.74
CA GLN A 117 -28.45 31.56 0.74
C GLN A 117 -27.91 32.98 0.93
N ARG A 118 -28.59 34.00 0.41
CA ARG A 118 -28.24 35.41 0.64
C ARG A 118 -28.55 35.82 2.08
N GLN A 119 -29.70 35.44 2.61
CA GLN A 119 -30.08 35.68 4.00
C GLN A 119 -29.08 35.05 4.99
N LEU A 120 -28.65 33.81 4.76
CA LEU A 120 -27.65 33.13 5.61
C LEU A 120 -26.27 33.80 5.60
N LYS A 121 -25.87 34.38 4.46
CA LYS A 121 -24.60 35.13 4.35
C LYS A 121 -24.67 36.48 5.05
N GLU A 122 -25.84 37.11 5.07
CA GLU A 122 -26.11 38.43 5.68
C GLU A 122 -26.39 38.33 7.19
N SER A 123 -27.21 37.38 7.65
CA SER A 123 -27.60 37.23 9.06
C SER A 123 -26.57 36.48 9.90
N ARG A 124 -25.96 35.41 9.34
CA ARG A 124 -25.02 34.49 10.00
C ARG A 124 -25.53 33.95 11.35
N LYS A 125 -26.84 33.76 11.49
CA LYS A 125 -27.50 33.25 12.70
C LYS A 125 -27.84 31.77 12.55
N VAL A 126 -27.54 30.96 13.56
CA VAL A 126 -27.87 29.52 13.53
C VAL A 126 -29.37 29.29 13.67
N GLU A 127 -30.09 30.20 14.34
CA GLU A 127 -31.54 30.13 14.49
C GLU A 127 -32.27 30.14 13.14
N ASP A 128 -31.77 30.87 12.13
CA ASP A 128 -32.37 30.91 10.80
C ASP A 128 -32.26 29.55 10.07
N ILE A 129 -31.16 28.81 10.32
CA ILE A 129 -30.94 27.46 9.77
C ILE A 129 -31.88 26.46 10.44
N ILE A 130 -32.02 26.53 11.77
CA ILE A 130 -32.90 25.66 12.54
C ILE A 130 -34.36 25.89 12.14
N LEU A 131 -34.81 27.14 12.04
CA LEU A 131 -36.18 27.47 11.64
C LEU A 131 -36.52 26.95 10.23
N ALA A 132 -35.60 27.10 9.29
CA ALA A 132 -35.80 26.59 7.93
C ALA A 132 -35.84 25.05 7.89
N PHE A 133 -35.00 24.38 8.67
CA PHE A 133 -35.03 22.91 8.80
C PHE A 133 -36.35 22.43 9.41
N VAL A 134 -36.80 23.06 10.52
CA VAL A 134 -38.09 22.73 11.17
C VAL A 134 -39.25 22.88 10.19
N SER A 135 -39.27 23.96 9.40
CA SER A 135 -40.29 24.16 8.37
C SER A 135 -40.26 23.07 7.29
N ALA A 136 -39.07 22.63 6.86
CA ALA A 136 -38.93 21.59 5.84
C ALA A 136 -39.32 20.21 6.40
N SER A 137 -38.83 19.85 7.58
CA SER A 137 -39.13 18.57 8.26
C SER A 137 -40.61 18.47 8.64
N THR A 138 -41.26 19.57 9.04
CA THR A 138 -42.72 19.60 9.28
C THR A 138 -43.51 19.29 8.00
N ARG A 139 -43.06 19.78 6.83
CA ARG A 139 -43.71 19.47 5.55
C ARG A 139 -43.46 18.02 5.10
N ALA A 140 -42.29 17.47 5.41
CA ALA A 140 -41.92 16.10 5.12
C ALA A 140 -42.75 15.12 5.96
N LEU A 141 -42.75 15.30 7.28
CA LEU A 141 -43.41 14.43 8.24
C LEU A 141 -44.94 14.47 8.14
N LYS A 142 -45.53 15.62 7.76
CA LYS A 142 -46.99 15.73 7.53
C LYS A 142 -47.47 15.03 6.25
N LYS A 143 -46.57 14.68 5.33
CA LYS A 143 -46.91 13.95 4.09
C LYS A 143 -46.83 12.44 4.24
N GLU A 144 -46.20 11.93 5.29
CA GLU A 144 -46.16 10.49 5.54
C GLU A 144 -47.48 10.03 6.17
N LEU A 145 -48.17 9.12 5.47
CA LEU A 145 -49.47 8.56 5.86
C LEU A 145 -49.40 7.64 7.09
N ASP A 146 -48.20 7.19 7.47
CA ASP A 146 -47.96 6.22 8.54
C ASP A 146 -47.97 6.83 9.96
N LEU A 147 -48.02 8.16 10.10
CA LEU A 147 -48.06 8.87 11.39
C LEU A 147 -49.43 9.51 11.63
N VAL A 148 -50.42 8.70 12.00
CA VAL A 148 -51.72 9.18 12.50
C VAL A 148 -51.62 9.47 14.02
N ASP A 149 -52.34 10.48 14.51
CA ASP A 149 -52.40 10.94 15.91
C ASP A 149 -51.11 11.51 16.53
N GLY A 150 -50.66 12.66 16.01
CA GLY A 150 -49.70 13.52 16.72
C GLY A 150 -48.26 13.00 16.81
N GLY A 151 -47.99 11.76 16.39
CA GLY A 151 -46.67 11.13 16.37
C GLY A 151 -45.62 11.90 15.53
N TRP A 152 -46.06 12.62 14.49
CA TRP A 152 -45.16 13.49 13.71
C TRP A 152 -44.52 14.60 14.55
N LYS A 153 -45.10 14.99 15.69
CA LYS A 153 -44.52 16.00 16.59
C LYS A 153 -43.38 15.45 17.44
N VAL A 154 -43.54 14.23 17.95
CA VAL A 154 -42.49 13.52 18.71
C VAL A 154 -41.32 13.20 17.79
N GLU A 155 -41.65 12.73 16.59
CA GLU A 155 -40.66 12.47 15.54
C GLU A 155 -39.96 13.75 15.07
N LEU A 156 -40.69 14.87 14.94
CA LEU A 156 -40.08 16.17 14.63
C LEU A 156 -39.10 16.62 15.72
N ASN A 157 -39.44 16.46 17.00
CA ASN A 157 -38.54 16.78 18.11
C ASN A 157 -37.28 15.91 18.10
N SER A 158 -37.44 14.60 17.82
CA SER A 158 -36.32 13.66 17.64
C SER A 158 -35.40 14.09 16.49
N GLN A 159 -35.97 14.43 15.31
CA GLN A 159 -35.20 14.89 14.16
C GLN A 159 -34.49 16.23 14.39
N ILE A 160 -35.08 17.14 15.18
CA ILE A 160 -34.43 18.40 15.57
C ILE A 160 -33.23 18.13 16.48
N LEU A 161 -33.30 17.19 17.41
CA LEU A 161 -32.18 16.85 18.29
C LEU A 161 -31.00 16.28 17.50
N VAL A 162 -31.25 15.36 16.57
CA VAL A 162 -30.20 14.81 15.67
C VAL A 162 -29.60 15.91 14.80
N PHE A 163 -30.42 16.85 14.32
CA PHE A 163 -29.95 17.98 13.54
C PHE A 163 -29.10 18.97 14.36
N LEU A 164 -29.45 19.22 15.63
CA LEU A 164 -28.64 20.05 16.53
C LEU A 164 -27.27 19.42 16.81
N ASP A 165 -27.21 18.10 16.96
CA ASP A 165 -25.95 17.37 17.12
C ASP A 165 -25.06 17.47 15.87
N MET A 166 -25.66 17.29 14.69
CA MET A 166 -24.98 17.49 13.41
C MET A 166 -24.43 18.92 13.26
N LEU A 167 -25.18 19.95 13.67
CA LEU A 167 -24.71 21.34 13.66
C LEU A 167 -23.53 21.52 14.64
N SER A 168 -23.60 20.90 15.82
CA SER A 168 -22.53 20.97 16.82
C SER A 168 -21.22 20.30 16.35
N ASP A 169 -21.32 19.14 15.69
CA ASP A 169 -20.19 18.41 15.11
C ASP A 169 -19.53 19.18 13.97
N ASN A 170 -20.33 19.77 13.09
CA ASN A 170 -19.82 20.61 12.02
C ASN A 170 -19.14 21.89 12.57
N LEU A 171 -19.63 22.45 13.68
CA LEU A 171 -18.97 23.55 14.40
C LEU A 171 -17.71 23.11 15.15
N ASN A 172 -17.60 21.84 15.55
CA ASN A 172 -16.41 21.25 16.15
C ASN A 172 -15.27 21.14 15.14
N SER A 173 -15.58 20.77 13.90
CA SER A 173 -14.58 20.60 12.82
C SER A 173 -13.86 21.89 12.39
N ILE A 174 -14.39 23.08 12.69
CA ILE A 174 -13.88 24.37 12.17
C ILE A 174 -12.94 25.09 13.17
N GLY A 175 -12.97 24.74 14.46
CA GLY A 175 -12.01 25.21 15.48
C GLY A 175 -12.15 26.66 16.00
N SER A 176 -11.90 26.82 17.30
CA SER A 176 -11.64 28.03 18.14
C SER A 176 -12.68 29.17 18.24
N ALA A 177 -13.56 29.43 17.27
CA ALA A 177 -14.38 30.67 17.29
C ALA A 177 -15.82 30.56 17.86
N ALA A 178 -16.19 29.48 18.58
CA ALA A 178 -17.62 29.22 18.84
C ALA A 178 -17.96 28.59 20.21
N VAL A 179 -17.24 28.90 21.29
CA VAL A 179 -17.59 28.39 22.63
C VAL A 179 -18.98 28.85 23.09
N GLU A 180 -19.33 30.12 22.81
CA GLU A 180 -20.64 30.70 23.15
C GLU A 180 -21.80 30.17 22.29
N LEU A 181 -21.54 29.84 21.02
CA LEU A 181 -22.54 29.24 20.14
C LEU A 181 -22.82 27.78 20.55
N ARG A 182 -21.79 27.06 21.02
CA ARG A 182 -21.90 25.67 21.50
C ARG A 182 -22.69 25.58 22.79
N SER A 183 -22.43 26.46 23.76
CA SER A 183 -23.21 26.50 25.01
C SER A 183 -24.69 26.85 24.76
N ARG A 184 -24.97 27.65 23.73
CA ARG A 184 -26.34 27.97 23.34
C ARG A 184 -27.05 26.80 22.64
N LEU A 185 -26.35 26.07 21.77
CA LEU A 185 -26.88 24.85 21.15
C LEU A 185 -27.11 23.73 22.19
N SER A 186 -26.23 23.59 23.18
CA SER A 186 -26.45 22.65 24.29
C SER A 186 -27.64 23.06 25.16
N THR A 187 -27.89 24.36 25.34
CA THR A 187 -29.08 24.87 26.05
C THR A 187 -30.37 24.58 25.28
N TYR A 188 -30.37 24.72 23.95
CA TYR A 188 -31.53 24.32 23.14
C TYR A 188 -31.76 22.81 23.18
N ARG A 189 -30.68 22.01 23.18
CA ARG A 189 -30.73 20.56 23.32
C ARG A 189 -31.36 20.13 24.65
N THR A 190 -30.90 20.66 25.78
CA THR A 190 -31.43 20.28 27.10
C THR A 190 -32.90 20.63 27.24
N ARG A 191 -33.33 21.81 26.77
CA ARG A 191 -34.74 22.23 26.78
C ARG A 191 -35.64 21.33 25.92
N LEU A 192 -35.17 20.93 24.73
CA LEU A 192 -35.91 20.00 23.86
C LEU A 192 -35.94 18.57 24.43
N GLN A 193 -34.89 18.13 25.12
CA GLN A 193 -34.85 16.83 25.79
C GLN A 193 -35.82 16.77 26.98
N ASP A 194 -35.93 17.85 27.76
CA ASP A 194 -36.89 17.95 28.87
C ASP A 194 -38.35 17.94 28.37
N ASP A 195 -38.65 18.61 27.24
CA ASP A 195 -39.97 18.56 26.60
C ASP A 195 -40.28 17.19 25.97
N ASN A 196 -39.28 16.50 25.39
CA ASN A 196 -39.47 15.16 24.83
C ASN A 196 -39.75 14.13 25.95
N ARG A 197 -39.06 14.23 27.09
CA ARG A 197 -39.30 13.42 28.29
C ARG A 197 -40.71 13.60 28.86
N ARG A 198 -41.29 14.80 28.76
CA ARG A 198 -42.68 15.07 29.15
C ARG A 198 -43.72 14.51 28.17
N SER A 199 -43.34 14.22 26.93
CA SER A 199 -44.25 13.74 25.87
C SER A 199 -44.28 12.21 25.67
N VAL A 200 -43.34 11.46 26.27
CA VAL A 200 -43.15 10.01 26.05
C VAL A 200 -43.62 9.16 27.26
N ALA A 201 -44.40 9.72 28.20
CA ALA A 201 -45.11 8.88 29.18
C ALA A 201 -46.22 8.07 28.47
N PRO A 202 -46.15 6.73 28.39
CA PRO A 202 -47.21 5.94 27.77
C PRO A 202 -48.36 5.71 28.75
N ALA A 203 -49.59 5.97 28.31
CA ALA A 203 -50.78 5.35 28.87
C ALA A 203 -50.84 3.88 28.40
N PRO A 204 -51.02 2.88 29.28
CA PRO A 204 -51.15 1.50 28.85
C PRO A 204 -52.52 1.26 28.21
N SER A 205 -52.54 0.82 26.95
CA SER A 205 -53.73 0.32 26.26
C SER A 205 -53.63 -1.21 26.15
N ALA A 206 -54.32 -1.91 27.04
CA ALA A 206 -54.68 -3.32 26.86
C ALA A 206 -56.15 -3.40 26.47
N LEU A 207 -56.44 -4.19 25.43
CA LEU A 207 -57.80 -4.56 25.03
C LEU A 207 -58.52 -5.20 26.23
N LYS A 208 -59.60 -4.57 26.70
CA LYS A 208 -60.61 -5.20 27.54
C LYS A 208 -61.94 -5.20 26.80
N GLU A 209 -62.39 -6.39 26.44
CA GLU A 209 -63.82 -6.69 26.42
C GLU A 209 -64.39 -6.34 27.80
N GLU A 210 -65.46 -5.54 27.78
CA GLU A 210 -66.21 -5.17 28.98
C GLU A 210 -66.96 -6.40 29.50
N VAL A 211 -66.42 -7.04 30.54
CA VAL A 211 -67.24 -7.58 31.61
C VAL A 211 -66.95 -6.76 32.85
N SER A 212 -67.97 -6.02 33.25
CA SER A 212 -68.04 -5.19 34.44
C SER A 212 -67.68 -5.97 35.70
N VAL A 213 -66.52 -5.67 36.29
CA VAL A 213 -66.27 -5.87 37.72
C VAL A 213 -65.58 -4.61 38.23
N ALA A 214 -66.20 -3.99 39.23
CA ALA A 214 -65.76 -2.74 39.84
C ALA A 214 -64.32 -2.84 40.36
N VAL A 215 -63.46 -1.91 39.93
CA VAL A 215 -62.13 -1.68 40.52
C VAL A 215 -62.34 -0.88 41.82
N PRO A 216 -61.92 -1.37 43.00
CA PRO A 216 -61.76 -0.52 44.16
C PRO A 216 -60.47 0.29 44.00
N SER A 217 -60.57 1.58 44.28
CA SER A 217 -59.46 2.54 44.34
C SER A 217 -58.31 2.05 45.24
N SER A 218 -57.08 2.09 44.72
CA SER A 218 -55.83 1.80 45.43
C SER A 218 -55.50 2.89 46.46
N ASP A 219 -55.98 2.71 47.69
CA ASP A 219 -55.36 3.23 48.91
C ASP A 219 -54.62 2.05 49.57
N SER A 220 -53.37 1.79 49.19
CA SER A 220 -52.51 0.80 49.88
C SER A 220 -51.99 1.43 51.18
N THR A 221 -52.86 1.58 52.17
CA THR A 221 -52.49 2.12 53.47
C THR A 221 -51.84 1.01 54.29
N LEU A 222 -50.60 1.23 54.74
CA LEU A 222 -49.96 0.37 55.73
C LEU A 222 -50.87 0.20 56.94
N SER A 223 -51.18 -1.05 57.28
CA SER A 223 -51.98 -1.38 58.45
C SER A 223 -51.22 -2.31 59.38
N THR A 224 -51.54 -2.25 60.68
CA THR A 224 -51.02 -3.20 61.68
C THR A 224 -51.32 -4.67 61.34
N ARG A 225 -52.25 -4.91 60.40
CA ARG A 225 -52.58 -6.24 59.85
C ARG A 225 -51.44 -6.84 59.02
N VAL A 226 -50.74 -6.05 58.21
CA VAL A 226 -49.62 -6.52 57.37
C VAL A 226 -48.51 -7.11 58.25
N VAL A 227 -48.18 -6.42 59.35
CA VAL A 227 -47.19 -6.90 60.34
C VAL A 227 -47.72 -8.13 61.11
N ALA A 228 -49.02 -8.24 61.33
CA ALA A 228 -49.62 -9.41 61.99
C ALA A 228 -49.55 -10.67 61.12
N GLU A 229 -49.77 -10.52 59.81
CA GLU A 229 -49.71 -11.60 58.82
C GLU A 229 -48.28 -12.07 58.59
N LEU A 230 -47.32 -11.13 58.47
CA LEU A 230 -45.89 -11.42 58.32
C LEU A 230 -45.33 -12.29 59.46
N PHE A 231 -45.66 -11.97 60.71
CA PHE A 231 -45.16 -12.69 61.90
C PHE A 231 -46.12 -13.78 62.41
N GLN A 232 -47.18 -14.11 61.66
CA GLN A 232 -48.17 -15.15 61.99
C GLN A 232 -48.78 -14.98 63.41
N LEU A 233 -49.19 -13.75 63.75
CA LEU A 233 -49.75 -13.42 65.08
C LEU A 233 -51.27 -13.60 65.14
N ASP A 234 -51.75 -14.22 66.21
CA ASP A 234 -53.19 -14.32 66.50
C ASP A 234 -53.83 -12.94 66.76
N SER A 235 -55.07 -12.75 66.30
CA SER A 235 -55.81 -11.49 66.50
C SER A 235 -55.94 -11.04 67.96
N ALA A 236 -55.93 -11.99 68.91
CA ALA A 236 -55.98 -11.73 70.34
C ALA A 236 -54.63 -11.20 70.90
N THR A 237 -53.51 -11.79 70.47
CA THR A 237 -52.17 -11.38 70.91
C THR A 237 -51.74 -10.06 70.27
N LEU A 238 -52.17 -9.80 69.03
CA LEU A 238 -52.03 -8.50 68.37
C LEU A 238 -52.74 -7.39 69.17
N ALA A 239 -53.97 -7.63 69.63
CA ALA A 239 -54.74 -6.65 70.39
C ALA A 239 -54.09 -6.32 71.74
N GLU A 240 -53.58 -7.32 72.46
CA GLU A 240 -52.83 -7.15 73.71
C GLU A 240 -51.56 -6.31 73.50
N ARG A 241 -50.79 -6.62 72.46
CA ARG A 241 -49.54 -5.90 72.13
C ARG A 241 -49.80 -4.47 71.66
N LEU A 242 -50.84 -4.25 70.86
CA LEU A 242 -51.26 -2.90 70.45
C LEU A 242 -51.74 -2.08 71.64
N GLN A 243 -52.42 -2.68 72.62
CA GLN A 243 -52.85 -1.97 73.83
C GLN A 243 -51.65 -1.55 74.69
N ALA A 244 -50.58 -2.34 74.73
CA ALA A 244 -49.33 -2.00 75.41
C ALA A 244 -48.52 -0.90 74.69
N ILE A 245 -48.54 -0.89 73.35
CA ILE A 245 -47.71 0.01 72.52
C ILE A 245 -48.39 1.36 72.21
N ARG A 246 -49.72 1.40 72.08
CA ARG A 246 -50.50 2.64 71.80
C ARG A 246 -50.21 3.84 72.72
N PRO A 247 -50.04 3.72 74.05
CA PRO A 247 -49.73 4.89 74.88
C PRO A 247 -48.33 5.46 74.63
N ILE A 248 -47.43 4.68 74.01
CA ILE A 248 -46.05 5.04 73.72
C ILE A 248 -45.95 5.65 72.30
N CYS A 249 -46.73 5.14 71.34
CA CYS A 249 -46.70 5.57 69.95
C CYS A 249 -47.49 6.86 69.70
N THR A 250 -46.96 8.00 70.16
CA THR A 250 -47.53 9.33 69.91
C THR A 250 -46.75 10.09 68.83
N VAL A 251 -47.43 11.03 68.15
CA VAL A 251 -46.77 11.94 67.18
C VAL A 251 -45.75 12.83 67.88
N ASP A 252 -46.00 13.22 69.14
CA ASP A 252 -45.07 14.01 69.95
C ASP A 252 -43.78 13.24 70.27
N ALA A 253 -43.88 11.94 70.59
CA ALA A 253 -42.72 11.08 70.78
C ALA A 253 -41.90 10.91 69.48
N ALA A 254 -42.56 10.89 68.32
CA ALA A 254 -41.86 10.84 67.03
C ALA A 254 -41.15 12.17 66.71
N LEU A 255 -41.74 13.32 67.05
CA LEU A 255 -41.10 14.64 66.92
C LEU A 255 -39.94 14.81 67.91
N GLU A 256 -40.04 14.25 69.12
CA GLU A 256 -38.96 14.20 70.10
C GLU A 256 -37.79 13.34 69.60
N ASP A 257 -38.07 12.15 69.05
CA ASP A 257 -37.06 11.28 68.42
C ASP A 257 -36.32 12.03 67.29
N LEU A 258 -37.01 12.76 66.41
CA LEU A 258 -36.40 13.56 65.34
C LEU A 258 -35.51 14.71 65.86
N LYS A 259 -35.90 15.37 66.95
CA LYS A 259 -35.08 16.39 67.62
C LYS A 259 -33.81 15.77 68.23
N ILE A 260 -33.93 14.58 68.81
CA ILE A 260 -32.78 13.81 69.33
C ILE A 260 -31.84 13.41 68.18
N PHE A 261 -32.36 13.03 67.00
CA PHE A 261 -31.54 12.77 65.81
C PHE A 261 -30.74 14.00 65.36
N LEU A 262 -31.39 15.16 65.27
CA LEU A 262 -30.70 16.42 64.92
C LEU A 262 -29.60 16.79 65.92
N GLN A 263 -29.83 16.55 67.22
CA GLN A 263 -28.81 16.76 68.27
C GLN A 263 -27.65 15.76 68.15
N ARG A 264 -27.94 14.48 67.91
CA ARG A 264 -26.91 13.42 67.80
C ARG A 264 -26.05 13.54 66.55
N LEU A 265 -26.60 14.03 65.44
CA LEU A 265 -25.86 14.36 64.22
C LEU A 265 -24.84 15.51 64.41
N SER A 266 -25.00 16.33 65.45
CA SER A 266 -24.07 17.44 65.75
C SER A 266 -22.90 17.06 66.66
N THR A 267 -22.99 15.94 67.40
CA THR A 267 -22.06 15.55 68.47
C THR A 267 -21.22 14.30 68.16
N ASP A 268 -21.15 13.88 66.89
CA ASP A 268 -20.38 12.72 66.39
C ASP A 268 -20.79 11.36 67.02
N ARG A 269 -21.99 11.29 67.60
CA ARG A 269 -22.67 10.06 68.06
C ARG A 269 -23.91 9.76 67.22
N SER A 270 -23.73 9.79 65.90
CA SER A 270 -24.83 9.61 64.95
C SER A 270 -25.14 8.13 64.73
N THR A 271 -26.43 7.81 64.65
CA THR A 271 -26.98 6.51 64.27
C THR A 271 -27.88 6.78 63.07
N PRO A 272 -27.75 6.11 61.91
CA PRO A 272 -26.96 4.89 61.66
C PRO A 272 -25.49 5.05 61.22
N TYR A 273 -25.04 6.23 60.77
CA TYR A 273 -23.64 6.47 60.36
C TYR A 273 -23.03 7.66 61.11
N GLY A 274 -21.74 7.59 61.46
CA GLY A 274 -20.95 8.67 62.05
C GLY A 274 -19.84 9.18 61.12
N ALA A 275 -19.05 10.17 61.57
CA ALA A 275 -17.98 10.74 60.75
C ALA A 275 -16.87 9.73 60.39
N LYS A 276 -16.75 8.65 61.17
CA LYS A 276 -15.76 7.57 60.97
C LYS A 276 -16.13 6.58 59.86
N ASP A 277 -17.38 6.59 59.40
CA ASP A 277 -17.86 5.68 58.36
C ASP A 277 -17.61 6.23 56.94
N PHE A 278 -16.98 7.41 56.84
CA PHE A 278 -16.65 8.08 55.58
C PHE A 278 -15.13 8.37 55.51
N PRO A 279 -14.51 8.23 54.33
CA PRO A 279 -13.06 8.43 54.16
C PRO A 279 -12.66 9.91 54.26
N ASP A 280 -13.53 10.81 53.80
CA ASP A 280 -13.28 12.26 53.74
C ASP A 280 -14.29 13.07 54.55
N GLU A 281 -13.80 14.07 55.29
CA GLU A 281 -14.64 15.01 56.06
C GLU A 281 -15.60 15.80 55.14
N SER A 282 -15.26 15.97 53.87
CA SER A 282 -16.12 16.61 52.86
C SER A 282 -17.33 15.76 52.47
N GLN A 283 -17.18 14.44 52.38
CA GLN A 283 -18.26 13.50 52.09
C GLN A 283 -19.19 13.37 53.29
N TRP A 284 -18.63 13.32 54.50
CA TRP A 284 -19.40 13.42 55.74
C TRP A 284 -20.22 14.72 55.80
N ALA A 285 -19.63 15.87 55.46
CA ALA A 285 -20.34 17.14 55.44
C ALA A 285 -21.49 17.16 54.40
N ALA A 286 -21.30 16.55 53.24
CA ALA A 286 -22.33 16.43 52.20
C ALA A 286 -23.49 15.51 52.64
N TYR A 287 -23.18 14.34 53.20
CA TYR A 287 -24.19 13.43 53.76
C TYR A 287 -24.95 14.10 54.91
N ARG A 288 -24.23 14.70 55.87
CA ARG A 288 -24.81 15.42 57.01
C ARG A 288 -25.72 16.55 56.56
N GLY A 289 -25.33 17.32 55.53
CA GLY A 289 -26.15 18.40 54.98
C GLY A 289 -27.46 17.90 54.36
N LYS A 290 -27.41 16.80 53.58
CA LYS A 290 -28.60 16.14 53.02
C LYS A 290 -29.51 15.58 54.11
N GLU A 291 -28.93 14.98 55.14
CA GLU A 291 -29.67 14.37 56.24
C GLU A 291 -30.38 15.42 57.10
N ILE A 292 -29.72 16.53 57.41
CA ILE A 292 -30.33 17.66 58.13
C ILE A 292 -31.50 18.23 57.33
N ALA A 293 -31.34 18.43 56.02
CA ALA A 293 -32.43 18.89 55.15
C ALA A 293 -33.62 17.91 55.18
N ALA A 294 -33.37 16.61 55.00
CA ALA A 294 -34.40 15.57 55.01
C ALA A 294 -35.11 15.43 56.37
N LEU A 295 -34.39 15.60 57.49
CA LEU A 295 -34.98 15.62 58.84
C LEU A 295 -35.83 16.87 59.06
N SER A 296 -35.40 18.03 58.57
CA SER A 296 -36.16 19.28 58.65
C SER A 296 -37.45 19.22 57.82
N ASP A 297 -37.40 18.63 56.62
CA ASP A 297 -38.57 18.42 55.76
C ASP A 297 -39.55 17.40 56.37
N LEU A 298 -39.03 16.33 56.98
CA LEU A 298 -39.86 15.33 57.67
C LEU A 298 -40.55 15.93 58.90
N THR A 299 -39.82 16.75 59.67
CA THR A 299 -40.35 17.48 60.83
C THR A 299 -41.43 18.48 60.39
N PHE A 300 -41.21 19.19 59.27
CA PHE A 300 -42.20 20.08 58.68
C PHE A 300 -43.44 19.34 58.16
N SER A 301 -43.26 18.19 57.51
CA SER A 301 -44.35 17.35 57.01
C SER A 301 -45.23 16.82 58.15
N MET A 302 -44.61 16.36 59.24
CA MET A 302 -45.31 15.88 60.43
C MET A 302 -46.02 17.02 61.18
N LEU A 303 -45.41 18.21 61.26
CA LEU A 303 -46.04 19.39 61.87
C LEU A 303 -47.20 19.94 61.01
N LYS A 304 -47.09 19.87 59.68
CA LYS A 304 -48.16 20.26 58.75
C LYS A 304 -49.36 19.31 58.81
N ALA A 305 -49.15 18.04 59.16
CA ALA A 305 -50.21 17.08 59.40
C ALA A 305 -51.01 17.37 60.69
N ASP A 306 -50.54 18.30 61.55
CA ASP A 306 -51.18 18.67 62.81
C ASP A 306 -51.65 20.15 62.83
N PRO A 307 -52.95 20.43 62.63
CA PRO A 307 -53.46 21.81 62.69
C PRO A 307 -53.60 22.36 64.14
N LEU A 308 -53.48 21.55 65.20
CA LEU A 308 -53.62 22.01 66.59
C LEU A 308 -52.34 22.67 67.13
N MET A 309 -51.20 22.43 66.50
CA MET A 309 -49.88 22.98 66.89
C MET A 309 -49.47 24.20 66.05
N ALA A 310 -50.37 24.74 65.21
CA ALA A 310 -50.10 25.87 64.32
C ALA A 310 -49.83 27.22 65.02
N ASN A 311 -49.97 27.28 66.35
CA ASN A 311 -49.78 28.52 67.14
C ASN A 311 -48.32 28.73 67.60
N GLU A 312 -47.43 27.74 67.43
CA GLU A 312 -45.98 27.87 67.69
C GLU A 312 -45.17 28.18 66.41
N ARG A 313 -45.80 28.77 65.39
CA ARG A 313 -45.17 29.07 64.09
C ARG A 313 -44.13 30.20 64.10
N SER A 314 -43.83 30.81 65.25
CA SER A 314 -42.91 31.96 65.34
C SER A 314 -41.43 31.58 65.54
N ASP A 315 -41.11 30.38 66.01
CA ASP A 315 -39.75 30.08 66.51
C ASP A 315 -38.96 29.05 65.66
N GLN A 316 -39.41 28.75 64.44
CA GLN A 316 -38.77 27.70 63.61
C GLN A 316 -37.76 28.18 62.55
N VAL A 317 -37.49 29.48 62.46
CA VAL A 317 -36.37 29.98 61.63
C VAL A 317 -35.02 29.93 62.38
N ASP A 318 -35.03 29.75 63.71
CA ASP A 318 -33.83 29.76 64.55
C ASP A 318 -33.33 28.37 65.00
N LEU A 319 -33.98 27.26 64.58
CA LEU A 319 -33.55 25.92 65.01
C LEU A 319 -32.17 25.51 64.48
N VAL A 320 -31.73 26.05 63.34
CA VAL A 320 -30.40 25.79 62.78
C VAL A 320 -29.31 26.57 63.54
N GLN A 321 -29.66 27.67 64.21
CA GLN A 321 -28.72 28.50 64.98
C GLN A 321 -28.72 28.20 66.50
N SER A 322 -29.71 27.45 67.01
CA SER A 322 -29.82 27.06 68.42
C SER A 322 -29.50 25.57 68.69
N VAL A 323 -28.65 24.93 67.88
CA VAL A 323 -28.20 23.55 68.12
C VAL A 323 -27.02 23.47 69.10
N ASP A 324 -26.23 24.54 69.22
CA ASP A 324 -25.03 24.59 70.09
C ASP A 324 -25.32 24.72 71.60
N GLY A 325 -26.59 24.85 72.00
CA GLY A 325 -26.98 25.13 73.40
C GLY A 325 -27.75 24.01 74.12
N LEU A 326 -28.04 22.88 73.46
CA LEU A 326 -28.93 21.85 74.02
C LEU A 326 -28.12 20.81 74.83
N LYS A 327 -28.49 20.62 76.11
CA LYS A 327 -27.89 19.61 76.99
C LYS A 327 -28.19 18.19 76.46
N LEU A 328 -27.17 17.33 76.49
CA LEU A 328 -27.25 15.91 76.13
C LEU A 328 -28.15 15.15 77.13
N ASP A 329 -29.38 14.83 76.73
CA ASP A 329 -30.21 13.83 77.42
C ASP A 329 -29.94 12.45 76.77
N ASP A 330 -29.36 11.51 77.54
CA ASP A 330 -29.13 10.10 77.14
C ASP A 330 -30.46 9.29 77.14
N ARG A 331 -31.52 9.80 76.49
CA ARG A 331 -32.79 9.07 76.34
C ARG A 331 -32.74 8.10 75.16
N ASN A 332 -33.24 6.87 75.34
CA ASN A 332 -33.35 5.89 74.25
C ASN A 332 -34.46 6.29 73.26
N PHE A 333 -34.26 6.00 71.97
CA PHE A 333 -35.27 6.26 70.94
C PHE A 333 -36.52 5.40 71.15
N THR A 334 -37.68 5.96 70.84
CA THR A 334 -38.97 5.27 70.99
C THR A 334 -39.30 4.44 69.75
N PHE A 335 -39.02 4.97 68.56
CA PHE A 335 -39.34 4.35 67.27
C PHE A 335 -38.14 3.75 66.54
N VAL A 336 -36.91 4.09 66.95
CA VAL A 336 -35.68 3.60 66.29
C VAL A 336 -34.96 2.57 67.17
N PRO A 337 -34.65 1.37 66.66
CA PRO A 337 -33.89 0.35 67.37
C PRO A 337 -32.45 0.81 67.70
N SER A 338 -31.82 0.14 68.69
CA SER A 338 -30.41 0.39 69.05
C SER A 338 -29.42 0.07 67.92
N ASP A 339 -29.75 -0.90 67.06
CA ASP A 339 -29.03 -1.18 65.81
C ASP A 339 -30.04 -1.25 64.65
N PRO A 340 -30.34 -0.12 63.99
CA PRO A 340 -31.38 -0.06 62.97
C PRO A 340 -30.98 -0.80 61.67
N ARG A 341 -29.68 -0.98 61.38
CA ARG A 341 -29.19 -1.63 60.15
C ARG A 341 -29.41 -3.15 60.20
N GLU A 342 -29.06 -3.78 61.31
CA GLU A 342 -29.24 -5.23 61.48
C GLU A 342 -30.72 -5.61 61.63
N VAL A 343 -31.50 -4.81 62.37
CA VAL A 343 -32.95 -5.02 62.50
C VAL A 343 -33.67 -4.87 61.16
N TYR A 344 -33.25 -3.92 60.31
CA TYR A 344 -33.77 -3.76 58.95
C TYR A 344 -33.40 -4.95 58.04
N ARG A 345 -32.15 -5.43 58.11
CA ARG A 345 -31.70 -6.62 57.36
C ARG A 345 -32.54 -7.86 57.71
N GLN A 346 -32.82 -8.07 59.00
CA GLN A 346 -33.66 -9.17 59.47
C GLN A 346 -35.11 -9.02 59.01
N LEU A 347 -35.69 -7.81 59.12
CA LEU A 347 -37.04 -7.55 58.63
C LEU A 347 -37.17 -7.83 57.12
N LEU A 348 -36.16 -7.42 56.33
CA LEU A 348 -36.14 -7.66 54.89
C LEU A 348 -36.13 -9.15 54.54
N ARG A 349 -35.31 -9.94 55.24
CA ARG A 349 -35.24 -11.39 55.05
C ARG A 349 -36.57 -12.06 55.38
N GLU A 350 -37.19 -11.73 56.51
CA GLU A 350 -38.50 -12.27 56.89
C GLU A 350 -39.60 -11.90 55.87
N CYS A 351 -39.58 -10.67 55.32
CA CYS A 351 -40.50 -10.26 54.25
C CYS A 351 -40.29 -11.09 52.97
N LEU A 352 -39.03 -11.28 52.55
CA LEU A 352 -38.68 -12.07 51.38
C LEU A 352 -39.05 -13.55 51.55
N ASP A 353 -38.74 -14.14 52.71
CA ASP A 353 -39.06 -15.53 53.04
C ASP A 353 -40.57 -15.77 53.01
N TYR A 354 -41.36 -14.85 53.56
CA TYR A 354 -42.81 -14.93 53.54
C TYR A 354 -43.34 -14.84 52.10
N ASP A 355 -42.91 -13.84 51.33
CA ASP A 355 -43.39 -13.64 49.97
C ASP A 355 -42.98 -14.81 49.05
N LEU A 356 -41.76 -15.34 49.19
CA LEU A 356 -41.33 -16.55 48.46
C LEU A 356 -42.19 -17.77 48.79
N GLN A 357 -42.58 -17.96 50.06
CA GLN A 357 -43.48 -19.03 50.45
C GLN A 357 -44.88 -18.86 49.84
N VAL A 358 -45.39 -17.63 49.78
CA VAL A 358 -46.66 -17.32 49.12
C VAL A 358 -46.56 -17.59 47.62
N LEU A 359 -45.49 -17.16 46.96
CA LEU A 359 -45.27 -17.37 45.53
C LEU A 359 -45.21 -18.86 45.16
N ARG A 360 -44.65 -19.72 46.02
CA ARG A 360 -44.66 -21.18 45.83
C ARG A 360 -46.06 -21.81 45.85
N THR A 361 -47.05 -21.12 46.40
CA THR A 361 -48.44 -21.60 46.46
C THR A 361 -49.31 -21.11 45.30
N LEU A 362 -48.79 -20.21 44.46
CA LEU A 362 -49.51 -19.67 43.30
C LEU A 362 -49.37 -20.58 42.07
N PRO A 363 -50.37 -20.58 41.15
CA PRO A 363 -50.28 -21.32 39.89
C PRO A 363 -49.16 -20.79 38.97
N GLU A 364 -48.52 -21.68 38.19
CA GLU A 364 -47.37 -21.36 37.30
C GLU A 364 -47.68 -20.29 36.21
N ASP A 365 -48.94 -20.03 35.91
CA ASP A 365 -49.39 -19.12 34.84
C ASP A 365 -49.54 -17.64 35.28
N GLN A 366 -49.23 -17.30 36.54
CA GLN A 366 -49.42 -15.95 37.07
C GLN A 366 -48.12 -15.13 36.98
N ASP A 367 -48.19 -13.93 36.39
CA ASP A 367 -47.04 -13.01 36.32
C ASP A 367 -46.62 -12.55 37.72
N VAL A 368 -45.38 -12.86 38.11
CA VAL A 368 -44.77 -12.50 39.39
C VAL A 368 -43.72 -11.40 39.18
N SER A 369 -43.65 -10.43 40.09
CA SER A 369 -42.61 -9.40 40.07
C SER A 369 -41.22 -9.99 40.31
N LEU A 370 -40.23 -9.61 39.49
CA LEU A 370 -38.83 -10.04 39.63
C LEU A 370 -38.17 -9.58 40.95
N SER A 371 -38.75 -8.57 41.62
CA SER A 371 -38.34 -8.12 42.96
C SER A 371 -38.82 -9.02 44.09
N ILE A 372 -39.70 -10.00 43.82
CA ILE A 372 -40.29 -10.98 44.74
C ILE A 372 -41.19 -10.38 45.84
N LEU A 373 -40.86 -9.19 46.35
CA LEU A 373 -41.58 -8.48 47.40
C LEU A 373 -42.99 -8.03 46.98
N SER A 374 -43.96 -8.24 47.86
CA SER A 374 -45.32 -7.73 47.71
C SER A 374 -45.37 -6.19 47.87
N PRO A 375 -46.38 -5.52 47.28
CA PRO A 375 -46.54 -4.07 47.46
C PRO A 375 -46.77 -3.66 48.92
N GLU A 376 -47.35 -4.55 49.73
CA GLU A 376 -47.62 -4.31 51.15
C GLU A 376 -46.34 -4.38 51.99
N HIS A 377 -45.47 -5.36 51.74
CA HIS A 377 -44.16 -5.44 52.40
C HIS A 377 -43.20 -4.36 51.92
N THR A 378 -43.27 -3.97 50.65
CA THR A 378 -42.48 -2.82 50.13
C THR A 378 -42.84 -1.54 50.87
N ALA A 379 -44.13 -1.26 51.06
CA ALA A 379 -44.58 -0.10 51.83
C ALA A 379 -44.08 -0.16 53.29
N LEU A 380 -44.14 -1.33 53.93
CA LEU A 380 -43.66 -1.54 55.31
C LEU A 380 -42.16 -1.24 55.42
N LEU A 381 -41.37 -1.79 54.51
CA LEU A 381 -39.92 -1.57 54.47
C LEU A 381 -39.57 -0.09 54.21
N ASP A 382 -40.30 0.60 53.33
CA ASP A 382 -40.08 2.02 53.05
C ASP A 382 -40.41 2.92 54.24
N GLU A 383 -41.51 2.69 54.95
CA GLU A 383 -41.82 3.44 56.18
C GLU A 383 -40.83 3.13 57.31
N CYS A 384 -40.47 1.86 57.52
CA CYS A 384 -39.43 1.49 58.48
C CYS A 384 -38.08 2.16 58.13
N ALA A 385 -37.69 2.17 56.85
CA ALA A 385 -36.48 2.84 56.39
C ALA A 385 -36.51 4.36 56.61
N LEU A 386 -37.65 5.01 56.33
CA LEU A 386 -37.84 6.44 56.53
C LEU A 386 -37.73 6.82 58.02
N ARG A 387 -38.28 5.99 58.92
CA ARG A 387 -38.29 6.25 60.37
C ARG A 387 -36.98 5.87 61.05
N TRP A 388 -36.35 4.78 60.63
CA TRP A 388 -35.06 4.33 61.15
C TRP A 388 -33.87 4.99 60.46
N ARG A 389 -34.12 5.90 59.51
CA ARG A 389 -33.12 6.69 58.76
C ARG A 389 -32.12 5.82 57.98
N ILE A 390 -32.58 4.71 57.42
CA ILE A 390 -31.75 3.81 56.62
C ILE A 390 -31.59 4.39 55.21
N PRO A 391 -30.35 4.65 54.74
CA PRO A 391 -30.13 5.23 53.42
C PRO A 391 -30.46 4.24 52.30
N SER A 392 -30.77 4.77 51.12
CA SER A 392 -31.03 3.97 49.91
C SER A 392 -29.83 3.11 49.50
N SER A 393 -28.60 3.54 49.79
CA SER A 393 -27.37 2.75 49.56
C SER A 393 -27.45 1.40 50.28
N PHE A 394 -27.70 1.42 51.60
CA PHE A 394 -27.79 0.22 52.42
C PHE A 394 -28.94 -0.68 52.01
N ARG A 395 -30.12 -0.10 51.71
CA ARG A 395 -31.29 -0.87 51.26
C ARG A 395 -31.03 -1.64 49.98
N ALA A 396 -30.38 -1.00 49.01
CA ALA A 396 -30.15 -1.60 47.70
C ALA A 396 -29.16 -2.78 47.76
N TRP A 397 -28.03 -2.63 48.46
CA TRP A 397 -27.04 -3.72 48.51
C TRP A 397 -27.45 -4.87 49.44
N VAL A 398 -28.17 -4.59 50.54
CA VAL A 398 -28.68 -5.66 51.43
C VAL A 398 -29.83 -6.43 50.79
N PHE A 399 -30.68 -5.76 49.99
CA PHE A 399 -31.67 -6.45 49.17
C PHE A 399 -31.00 -7.37 48.15
N PHE A 400 -29.97 -6.88 47.47
CA PHE A 400 -29.17 -7.69 46.56
C PHE A 400 -28.50 -8.88 47.25
N GLU A 401 -27.87 -8.69 48.41
CA GLU A 401 -27.31 -9.77 49.24
C GLU A 401 -28.35 -10.84 49.60
N ALA A 402 -29.57 -10.44 49.97
CA ALA A 402 -30.64 -11.38 50.29
C ALA A 402 -31.10 -12.18 49.06
N ILE A 403 -31.21 -11.55 47.90
CA ILE A 403 -31.52 -12.24 46.64
C ILE A 403 -30.40 -13.21 46.24
N GLU A 404 -29.12 -12.84 46.43
CA GLU A 404 -28.00 -13.76 46.23
C GLU A 404 -28.08 -15.00 47.13
N ASP A 405 -28.37 -14.82 48.42
CA ASP A 405 -28.51 -15.93 49.37
C ASP A 405 -29.61 -16.92 48.94
N HIS A 406 -30.74 -16.44 48.41
CA HIS A 406 -31.81 -17.29 47.88
C HIS A 406 -31.47 -17.91 46.52
N TYR A 407 -30.72 -17.20 45.68
CA TYR A 407 -30.26 -17.72 44.40
C TYR A 407 -29.31 -18.90 44.59
N GLU A 408 -28.38 -18.80 45.55
CA GLU A 408 -27.48 -19.91 45.90
C GLU A 408 -28.21 -21.15 46.44
N GLN A 409 -29.36 -20.95 47.09
CA GLN A 409 -30.22 -22.03 47.58
C GLN A 409 -31.07 -22.66 46.46
N GLY A 410 -31.11 -22.04 45.27
CA GLY A 410 -31.93 -22.46 44.13
C GLY A 410 -33.40 -22.04 44.23
N ASP A 411 -33.72 -21.07 45.09
CA ASP A 411 -35.09 -20.63 45.35
C ASP A 411 -35.59 -19.61 44.33
N VAL A 412 -34.69 -18.92 43.62
CA VAL A 412 -34.98 -17.84 42.68
C VAL A 412 -34.20 -18.01 41.36
N PRO A 413 -34.71 -17.53 40.22
CA PRO A 413 -34.00 -17.54 38.94
C PRO A 413 -32.92 -16.43 38.86
N PRO A 414 -31.96 -16.52 37.93
CA PRO A 414 -30.92 -15.49 37.72
C PRO A 414 -31.50 -14.12 37.35
N ASP A 415 -32.69 -14.07 36.76
CA ASP A 415 -33.39 -12.83 36.40
C ASP A 415 -33.69 -11.93 37.61
N CYS A 416 -33.95 -12.54 38.78
CA CYS A 416 -34.13 -11.81 40.03
C CYS A 416 -32.83 -11.14 40.49
N VAL A 417 -31.68 -11.79 40.24
CA VAL A 417 -30.36 -11.22 40.52
C VAL A 417 -30.09 -10.03 39.59
N PHE A 418 -30.44 -10.13 38.30
CA PHE A 418 -30.30 -9.02 37.34
C PHE A 418 -31.15 -7.80 37.73
N GLU A 419 -32.40 -7.99 38.16
CA GLU A 419 -33.25 -6.89 38.63
C GLU A 419 -32.70 -6.24 39.90
N ALA A 420 -32.15 -7.03 40.84
CA ALA A 420 -31.53 -6.52 42.05
C ALA A 420 -30.26 -5.69 41.75
N VAL A 421 -29.41 -6.14 40.82
CA VAL A 421 -28.26 -5.36 40.31
C VAL A 421 -28.73 -4.09 39.59
N GLY A 422 -29.80 -4.18 38.79
CA GLY A 422 -30.43 -3.01 38.16
C GLY A 422 -30.92 -2.00 39.19
N GLY A 423 -31.45 -2.46 40.33
CA GLY A 423 -31.80 -1.64 41.49
C GLY A 423 -30.60 -0.88 42.06
N ILE A 424 -29.45 -1.53 42.24
CA ILE A 424 -28.20 -0.88 42.65
C ILE A 424 -27.76 0.16 41.61
N GLY A 425 -27.87 -0.16 40.32
CA GLY A 425 -27.56 0.75 39.21
C GLY A 425 -28.40 2.03 39.25
N ARG A 426 -29.70 1.93 39.54
CA ARG A 426 -30.60 3.09 39.72
C ARG A 426 -30.14 3.97 40.89
N VAL A 427 -29.82 3.38 42.03
CA VAL A 427 -29.33 4.13 43.21
C VAL A 427 -27.97 4.79 42.95
N SER A 428 -27.07 4.11 42.22
CA SER A 428 -25.75 4.63 41.85
C SER A 428 -25.82 5.86 40.92
N GLN A 429 -26.84 5.94 40.05
CA GLN A 429 -27.05 7.11 39.18
C GLN A 429 -27.45 8.37 39.97
N ASP A 430 -28.28 8.20 41.00
CA ASP A 430 -28.74 9.30 41.85
C ASP A 430 -27.70 9.65 42.94
N PHE A 431 -26.98 8.65 43.45
CA PHE A 431 -25.97 8.79 44.48
C PHE A 431 -24.76 7.86 44.18
N PRO A 432 -23.65 8.39 43.65
CA PRO A 432 -22.48 7.60 43.24
C PRO A 432 -21.92 6.75 44.38
N VAL A 433 -21.46 5.53 44.05
CA VAL A 433 -20.91 4.57 45.04
C VAL A 433 -19.72 5.15 45.83
N SER A 434 -18.95 6.06 45.23
CA SER A 434 -17.82 6.74 45.90
C SER A 434 -18.22 7.56 47.13
N ASP A 435 -19.48 7.99 47.19
CA ASP A 435 -20.00 8.86 48.24
C ASP A 435 -20.76 8.05 49.31
N TRP A 436 -20.89 6.73 49.13
CA TRP A 436 -21.52 5.84 50.11
C TRP A 436 -20.62 5.67 51.33
N ALA A 437 -21.18 5.24 52.47
CA ALA A 437 -20.38 4.90 53.64
C ALA A 437 -19.42 3.73 53.34
N GLU A 438 -18.21 3.72 53.91
CA GLU A 438 -17.19 2.68 53.66
C GLU A 438 -17.73 1.27 53.93
N THR A 439 -18.55 1.12 54.98
CA THR A 439 -19.19 -0.17 55.30
C THR A 439 -20.19 -0.63 54.24
N ASP A 440 -20.90 0.29 53.59
CA ASP A 440 -21.81 -0.03 52.48
C ASP A 440 -21.03 -0.32 51.19
N GLN A 441 -19.96 0.43 50.92
CA GLN A 441 -19.08 0.19 49.78
C GLN A 441 -18.44 -1.20 49.87
N ALA A 442 -17.89 -1.56 51.04
CA ALA A 442 -17.30 -2.87 51.28
C ALA A 442 -18.33 -4.01 51.20
N GLY A 443 -19.54 -3.80 51.73
CA GLY A 443 -20.65 -4.77 51.64
C GLY A 443 -21.07 -5.01 50.20
N LEU A 444 -21.27 -3.94 49.42
CA LEU A 444 -21.59 -4.04 48.00
C LEU A 444 -20.48 -4.73 47.20
N GLN A 445 -19.21 -4.38 47.43
CA GLN A 445 -18.07 -5.02 46.75
C GLN A 445 -17.98 -6.53 47.07
N ALA A 446 -18.23 -6.92 48.32
CA ALA A 446 -18.25 -8.34 48.71
C ALA A 446 -19.40 -9.11 48.04
N ALA A 447 -20.60 -8.53 47.98
CA ALA A 447 -21.74 -9.12 47.28
C ALA A 447 -21.46 -9.25 45.77
N LEU A 448 -21.04 -8.18 45.10
CA LEU A 448 -20.69 -8.21 43.67
C LEU A 448 -19.60 -9.25 43.36
N LEU A 449 -18.59 -9.39 44.21
CA LEU A 449 -17.58 -10.44 44.06
C LEU A 449 -18.18 -11.85 44.22
N ARG A 450 -19.10 -12.05 45.16
CA ARG A 450 -19.79 -13.33 45.40
C ARG A 450 -20.62 -13.73 44.18
N ARG A 451 -21.42 -12.81 43.64
CA ARG A 451 -22.12 -12.97 42.35
C ARG A 451 -21.16 -13.39 41.24
N ASP A 452 -20.09 -12.63 41.04
CA ASP A 452 -19.16 -12.88 39.93
C ASP A 452 -18.49 -14.25 40.06
N LEU A 453 -18.13 -14.67 41.27
CA LEU A 453 -17.60 -16.01 41.51
C LEU A 453 -18.63 -17.11 41.23
N PHE A 454 -19.90 -16.90 41.59
CA PHE A 454 -20.95 -17.89 41.37
C PHE A 454 -21.21 -18.10 39.89
N PHE A 455 -21.49 -17.03 39.13
CA PHE A 455 -21.76 -17.15 37.70
C PHE A 455 -20.55 -17.65 36.91
N LEU A 456 -19.32 -17.28 37.31
CA LEU A 456 -18.12 -17.84 36.71
C LEU A 456 -17.94 -19.33 37.03
N ASN A 457 -18.31 -19.76 38.24
CA ASN A 457 -18.31 -21.17 38.62
C ASN A 457 -19.42 -21.96 37.90
N ASP A 458 -20.57 -21.35 37.59
CA ASP A 458 -21.62 -21.96 36.77
C ASP A 458 -21.13 -22.21 35.32
N ILE A 459 -20.37 -21.26 34.75
CA ILE A 459 -19.65 -21.47 33.48
C ILE A 459 -18.67 -22.66 33.59
N ASP A 460 -17.92 -22.74 34.69
CA ASP A 460 -16.98 -23.84 34.91
C ASP A 460 -17.68 -25.21 35.09
N ILE A 461 -18.84 -25.25 35.75
CA ILE A 461 -19.65 -26.46 35.95
C ILE A 461 -20.28 -26.91 34.64
N SER A 462 -20.86 -26.00 33.86
CA SER A 462 -21.50 -26.30 32.58
C SER A 462 -20.52 -26.90 31.57
N LEU A 463 -19.23 -26.59 31.67
CA LEU A 463 -18.17 -27.25 30.90
C LEU A 463 -17.97 -28.73 31.26
N ASN A 464 -18.43 -29.24 32.41
CA ASN A 464 -18.30 -30.67 32.73
C ASN A 464 -19.28 -31.58 31.96
N THR A 465 -20.16 -31.00 31.15
CA THR A 465 -21.07 -31.76 30.27
C THR A 465 -20.29 -32.47 29.14
N PRO A 466 -20.77 -33.64 28.65
CA PRO A 466 -20.07 -34.43 27.63
C PRO A 466 -19.89 -33.68 26.30
N THR A 467 -20.76 -32.70 26.01
CA THR A 467 -20.68 -31.86 24.81
C THR A 467 -19.79 -30.62 25.00
N GLY A 468 -19.34 -30.34 26.23
CA GLY A 468 -18.40 -29.27 26.58
C GLY A 468 -18.90 -27.88 26.21
N TYR A 469 -18.02 -27.04 25.68
CA TYR A 469 -18.33 -25.68 25.20
C TYR A 469 -19.38 -25.60 24.07
N MET A 470 -19.86 -26.73 23.54
CA MET A 470 -20.97 -26.76 22.56
C MET A 470 -22.32 -27.12 23.20
N SER A 471 -22.38 -27.24 24.53
CA SER A 471 -23.62 -27.53 25.24
C SER A 471 -24.54 -26.29 25.28
N PRO A 472 -25.87 -26.49 25.19
CA PRO A 472 -26.81 -25.39 25.37
C PRO A 472 -26.73 -24.79 26.78
N GLU A 473 -26.37 -25.59 27.79
CA GLU A 473 -26.18 -25.15 29.17
C GLU A 473 -24.99 -24.18 29.29
N PHE A 474 -23.86 -24.46 28.64
CA PHE A 474 -22.72 -23.54 28.62
C PHE A 474 -23.06 -22.22 27.94
N ARG A 475 -23.83 -22.27 26.84
CA ARG A 475 -24.29 -21.06 26.15
C ARG A 475 -25.18 -20.22 27.06
N GLN A 476 -26.11 -20.84 27.76
CA GLN A 476 -26.99 -20.14 28.69
C GLN A 476 -26.20 -19.50 29.84
N ALA A 477 -25.24 -20.21 30.44
CA ALA A 477 -24.38 -19.66 31.49
C ALA A 477 -23.53 -18.47 30.99
N VAL A 478 -23.05 -18.53 29.75
CA VAL A 478 -22.35 -17.43 29.08
C VAL A 478 -23.27 -16.22 28.83
N ASP A 479 -24.49 -16.45 28.34
CA ASP A 479 -25.47 -15.38 28.11
C ASP A 479 -25.82 -14.69 29.43
N HIS A 480 -25.99 -15.47 30.51
CA HIS A 480 -26.20 -14.93 31.87
C HIS A 480 -25.01 -14.08 32.34
N TRP A 481 -23.77 -14.52 32.10
CA TRP A 481 -22.57 -13.73 32.42
C TRP A 481 -22.51 -12.42 31.64
N GLY A 482 -22.82 -12.45 30.34
CA GLY A 482 -22.85 -11.25 29.49
C GLY A 482 -23.82 -10.18 30.00
N ASN A 483 -24.95 -10.59 30.56
CA ASN A 483 -25.96 -9.68 31.11
C ASN A 483 -25.53 -8.98 32.41
N LEU A 484 -24.50 -9.48 33.10
CA LEU A 484 -24.02 -8.90 34.37
C LEU A 484 -23.19 -7.62 34.18
N GLY A 485 -22.56 -7.45 33.01
CA GLY A 485 -21.63 -6.35 32.76
C GLY A 485 -20.47 -6.30 33.76
N ALA A 486 -20.01 -7.46 34.24
CA ALA A 486 -18.94 -7.55 35.24
C ALA A 486 -17.57 -7.16 34.67
N ASP A 487 -16.86 -6.27 35.36
CA ASP A 487 -15.50 -5.85 35.01
C ASP A 487 -14.43 -6.83 35.55
N GLN A 488 -13.17 -6.62 35.16
CA GLN A 488 -12.04 -7.43 35.62
C GLN A 488 -11.88 -7.37 37.15
N ASN A 489 -12.03 -8.51 37.81
CA ASN A 489 -11.75 -8.66 39.24
C ASN A 489 -10.36 -9.27 39.49
N GLU A 490 -9.52 -8.59 40.27
CA GLU A 490 -8.18 -9.08 40.63
C GLU A 490 -8.19 -10.10 41.78
N HIS A 491 -9.37 -10.49 42.28
CA HIS A 491 -9.49 -11.37 43.43
C HIS A 491 -8.92 -12.78 43.13
N PRO A 492 -8.10 -13.39 44.01
CA PRO A 492 -7.41 -14.65 43.73
C PRO A 492 -8.35 -15.85 43.51
N ALA A 493 -9.56 -15.84 44.09
CA ALA A 493 -10.55 -16.88 43.79
C ALA A 493 -11.07 -16.76 42.34
N PHE A 494 -11.29 -15.53 41.87
CA PHE A 494 -11.79 -15.25 40.53
C PHE A 494 -10.76 -15.67 39.47
N LEU A 495 -9.49 -15.27 39.67
CA LEU A 495 -8.39 -15.65 38.79
C LEU A 495 -8.15 -17.17 38.76
N ARG A 496 -8.42 -17.90 39.85
CA ARG A 496 -8.30 -19.37 39.87
C ARG A 496 -9.38 -20.03 39.00
N THR A 497 -10.64 -19.64 39.17
CA THR A 497 -11.75 -20.17 38.37
C THR A 497 -11.57 -19.80 36.89
N GLN A 498 -11.17 -18.56 36.60
CA GLN A 498 -10.84 -18.11 35.25
C GLN A 498 -9.78 -19.00 34.58
N ARG A 499 -8.66 -19.30 35.26
CA ARG A 499 -7.64 -20.21 34.71
C ARG A 499 -8.17 -21.62 34.50
N ALA A 500 -8.97 -22.13 35.44
CA ALA A 500 -9.57 -23.47 35.33
C ALA A 500 -10.48 -23.59 34.09
N ILE A 501 -11.27 -22.56 33.80
CA ILE A 501 -12.09 -22.47 32.58
C ILE A 501 -11.21 -22.49 31.32
N CYS A 502 -10.17 -21.65 31.27
CA CYS A 502 -9.24 -21.64 30.13
C CYS A 502 -8.60 -23.01 29.88
N ASP A 503 -8.14 -23.68 30.94
CA ASP A 503 -7.49 -24.99 30.83
C ASP A 503 -8.48 -26.08 30.40
N ARG A 504 -9.71 -26.06 30.92
CA ARG A 504 -10.77 -26.98 30.48
C ARG A 504 -11.17 -26.77 29.02
N LEU A 505 -11.33 -25.52 28.57
CA LEU A 505 -11.64 -25.20 27.18
C LEU A 505 -10.56 -25.75 26.24
N ARG A 506 -9.27 -25.58 26.58
CA ARG A 506 -8.14 -26.14 25.81
C ARG A 506 -8.16 -27.67 25.80
N GLN A 507 -8.40 -28.31 26.94
CA GLN A 507 -8.48 -29.77 27.02
C GLN A 507 -9.61 -30.35 26.16
N GLN A 508 -10.78 -29.71 26.17
CA GLN A 508 -11.92 -30.12 25.34
C GLN A 508 -11.68 -29.87 23.85
N ALA A 509 -11.07 -28.73 23.51
CA ALA A 509 -10.68 -28.43 22.13
C ALA A 509 -9.69 -29.49 21.59
N TYR A 510 -8.72 -29.89 22.41
CA TYR A 510 -7.79 -30.97 22.10
C TYR A 510 -8.51 -32.31 21.90
N ALA A 511 -9.35 -32.72 22.86
CA ALA A 511 -10.05 -34.01 22.80
C ALA A 511 -10.92 -34.13 21.55
N ARG A 512 -11.67 -33.08 21.20
CA ARG A 512 -12.48 -33.03 19.98
C ARG A 512 -11.65 -33.08 18.69
N TYR A 513 -10.52 -32.38 18.67
CA TYR A 513 -9.62 -32.43 17.52
C TYR A 513 -9.13 -33.87 17.29
N ILE A 514 -8.72 -34.56 18.36
CA ILE A 514 -8.24 -35.95 18.27
C ILE A 514 -9.35 -36.91 17.82
N GLU A 515 -10.58 -36.74 18.33
CA GLU A 515 -11.73 -37.55 17.91
C GLU A 515 -12.00 -37.40 16.40
N GLU A 516 -12.13 -36.17 15.91
CA GLU A 516 -12.37 -35.91 14.48
C GLU A 516 -11.18 -36.35 13.61
N ALA A 517 -9.95 -36.09 14.05
CA ALA A 517 -8.74 -36.56 13.36
C ALA A 517 -8.70 -38.08 13.30
N SER A 518 -9.12 -38.81 14.34
CA SER A 518 -9.16 -40.27 14.30
C SER A 518 -10.21 -40.78 13.29
N GLU A 519 -11.35 -40.12 13.18
CA GLU A 519 -12.41 -40.47 12.22
C GLU A 519 -11.95 -40.24 10.78
N LYS A 520 -11.37 -39.07 10.49
CA LYS A 520 -10.84 -38.73 9.16
C LYS A 520 -9.65 -39.61 8.76
N TYR A 521 -8.80 -39.96 9.72
CA TYR A 521 -7.70 -40.89 9.49
C TYR A 521 -8.22 -42.28 9.09
N ALA A 522 -9.29 -42.76 9.74
CA ALA A 522 -9.91 -44.04 9.39
C ALA A 522 -10.58 -44.03 8.01
N GLN A 523 -11.12 -42.88 7.57
CA GLN A 523 -11.74 -42.73 6.25
C GLN A 523 -10.71 -42.71 5.11
N GLU A 524 -9.55 -42.08 5.33
CA GLU A 524 -8.56 -41.86 4.28
C GLU A 524 -7.36 -42.83 4.30
N GLY A 525 -7.19 -43.59 5.38
CA GLY A 525 -6.16 -44.63 5.49
C GLY A 525 -4.75 -44.12 5.76
N GLY A 526 -4.56 -42.81 6.00
CA GLY A 526 -3.26 -42.21 6.31
C GLY A 526 -3.33 -40.69 6.51
N LYS A 527 -2.23 -40.10 6.99
CA LYS A 527 -2.05 -38.63 7.07
C LYS A 527 -1.62 -38.09 5.70
N ASN A 528 -2.57 -38.02 4.78
CA ASN A 528 -2.36 -37.52 3.42
C ASN A 528 -2.83 -36.06 3.26
N LYS A 529 -2.57 -35.44 2.11
CA LYS A 529 -2.99 -34.05 1.82
C LYS A 529 -4.52 -33.88 1.92
N ARG A 530 -5.29 -34.90 1.53
CA ARG A 530 -6.77 -34.93 1.65
C ARG A 530 -7.24 -34.90 3.11
N PHE A 531 -6.54 -35.62 4.00
CA PHE A 531 -6.84 -35.68 5.42
C PHE A 531 -6.65 -34.30 6.06
N ALA A 532 -5.53 -33.65 5.77
CA ALA A 532 -5.27 -32.29 6.21
C ALA A 532 -6.30 -31.29 5.64
N ALA A 533 -6.76 -31.48 4.40
CA ALA A 533 -7.80 -30.65 3.78
C ALA A 533 -9.17 -30.81 4.45
N ALA A 534 -9.55 -32.04 4.79
CA ALA A 534 -10.81 -32.36 5.45
C ALA A 534 -10.86 -31.76 6.87
N LEU A 535 -9.76 -31.89 7.63
CA LEU A 535 -9.63 -31.26 8.93
C LEU A 535 -9.67 -29.73 8.86
N ALA A 536 -9.00 -29.14 7.87
CA ALA A 536 -9.06 -27.69 7.65
C ALA A 536 -10.50 -27.19 7.41
N ALA A 537 -11.30 -27.92 6.61
CA ALA A 537 -12.70 -27.57 6.35
C ALA A 537 -13.58 -27.68 7.60
N TRP A 538 -13.30 -28.67 8.45
CA TRP A 538 -13.98 -28.85 9.73
C TRP A 538 -13.64 -27.73 10.72
N ILE A 539 -12.36 -27.34 10.83
CA ILE A 539 -11.93 -26.19 11.66
C ILE A 539 -12.64 -24.91 11.20
N GLU A 540 -12.67 -24.64 9.88
CA GLU A 540 -13.34 -23.45 9.35
C GLU A 540 -14.84 -23.39 9.72
N SER A 541 -15.53 -24.53 9.58
CA SER A 541 -16.95 -24.63 9.90
C SER A 541 -17.21 -24.49 11.41
N SER A 542 -16.34 -25.08 12.22
CA SER A 542 -16.40 -24.99 13.68
C SER A 542 -16.15 -23.56 14.17
N ALA A 543 -15.15 -22.88 13.61
CA ALA A 543 -14.84 -21.48 13.89
C ALA A 543 -16.02 -20.55 13.60
N LYS A 544 -16.65 -20.70 12.41
CA LYS A 544 -17.82 -19.91 12.01
C LYS A 544 -19.01 -20.12 12.94
N ARG A 545 -19.23 -21.37 13.37
CA ARG A 545 -20.29 -21.70 14.32
C ARG A 545 -20.02 -21.11 15.70
N LEU A 546 -18.78 -21.20 16.19
CA LEU A 546 -18.38 -20.64 17.48
C LEU A 546 -18.47 -19.11 17.48
N ASN A 547 -18.01 -18.43 16.43
CA ASN A 547 -18.13 -16.97 16.30
C ASN A 547 -19.59 -16.48 16.23
N LYS A 548 -20.52 -17.32 15.75
CA LYS A 548 -21.96 -17.02 15.79
C LYS A 548 -22.53 -17.15 17.21
N TRP A 549 -21.99 -18.06 18.01
CA TRP A 549 -22.46 -18.30 19.37
C TRP A 549 -21.82 -17.38 20.39
N PHE A 550 -20.56 -17.02 20.18
CA PHE A 550 -19.74 -16.19 21.07
C PHE A 550 -19.05 -15.09 20.25
N PRO A 551 -19.77 -14.01 19.91
CA PRO A 551 -19.20 -12.91 19.12
C PRO A 551 -18.22 -12.05 19.92
N ASP A 552 -18.46 -11.92 21.24
CA ASP A 552 -17.67 -11.09 22.15
C ASP A 552 -16.91 -11.96 23.17
N PRO A 553 -15.70 -11.54 23.58
CA PRO A 553 -14.95 -12.25 24.61
C PRO A 553 -15.65 -12.14 25.97
N LEU A 554 -15.70 -13.25 26.72
CA LEU A 554 -16.34 -13.31 28.05
C LEU A 554 -15.58 -12.48 29.08
N LEU A 555 -14.26 -12.59 29.02
CA LEU A 555 -13.28 -11.82 29.75
C LEU A 555 -12.10 -11.57 28.80
N PRO A 556 -11.28 -10.54 29.02
CA PRO A 556 -10.11 -10.28 28.18
C PRO A 556 -9.14 -11.47 28.06
N GLN A 557 -9.11 -12.36 29.06
CA GLN A 557 -8.33 -13.59 29.03
C GLN A 557 -9.14 -14.84 28.60
N ILE A 558 -10.47 -14.76 28.50
CA ILE A 558 -11.37 -15.84 28.07
C ILE A 558 -12.10 -15.42 26.79
N ASP A 559 -11.44 -15.59 25.66
CA ASP A 559 -12.09 -15.64 24.36
C ASP A 559 -12.23 -17.11 23.95
N VAL A 560 -13.46 -17.62 23.97
CA VAL A 560 -13.78 -19.01 23.63
C VAL A 560 -13.33 -19.34 22.21
N VAL A 561 -13.53 -18.43 21.26
CA VAL A 561 -13.21 -18.66 19.84
C VAL A 561 -11.70 -18.71 19.66
N SER A 562 -10.98 -17.73 20.20
CA SER A 562 -9.51 -17.67 20.11
C SER A 562 -8.83 -18.85 20.81
N LEU A 563 -9.26 -19.23 22.02
CA LEU A 563 -8.66 -20.35 22.76
C LEU A 563 -8.85 -21.70 22.05
N VAL A 564 -10.05 -21.97 21.52
CA VAL A 564 -10.33 -23.21 20.79
C VAL A 564 -9.57 -23.24 19.46
N LEU A 565 -9.60 -22.14 18.70
CA LEU A 565 -8.88 -22.05 17.43
C LEU A 565 -7.38 -22.20 17.60
N HIS A 566 -6.80 -21.56 18.62
CA HIS A 566 -5.37 -21.66 18.90
C HIS A 566 -4.92 -23.12 19.16
N GLN A 567 -5.69 -23.85 19.95
CA GLN A 567 -5.40 -25.26 20.24
C GLN A 567 -5.59 -26.16 19.01
N GLN A 568 -6.62 -25.93 18.20
CA GLN A 568 -6.91 -26.76 17.02
C GLN A 568 -5.97 -26.49 15.86
N LEU A 569 -5.68 -25.22 15.57
CA LEU A 569 -4.80 -24.81 14.48
C LEU A 569 -3.35 -25.25 14.74
N SER A 570 -2.86 -25.17 15.98
CA SER A 570 -1.52 -25.65 16.33
C SER A 570 -1.34 -27.16 16.13
N LEU A 571 -2.38 -27.96 16.42
CA LEU A 571 -2.38 -29.40 16.14
C LEU A 571 -2.44 -29.67 14.64
N TRP A 572 -3.27 -28.92 13.91
CA TRP A 572 -3.44 -29.04 12.47
C TRP A 572 -2.17 -28.71 11.69
N VAL A 573 -1.40 -27.70 12.10
CA VAL A 573 -0.12 -27.37 11.46
C VAL A 573 0.85 -28.55 11.53
N ARG A 574 0.93 -29.23 12.67
CA ARG A 574 1.78 -30.43 12.80
C ARG A 574 1.30 -31.58 11.90
N ASP A 575 -0.02 -31.79 11.82
CA ASP A 575 -0.57 -32.80 10.92
C ASP A 575 -0.40 -32.42 9.43
N LEU A 576 -0.39 -31.12 9.11
CA LEU A 576 -0.07 -30.60 7.78
C LEU A 576 1.40 -30.84 7.42
N GLU A 577 2.33 -30.59 8.34
CA GLU A 577 3.76 -30.89 8.15
C GLU A 577 3.97 -32.36 7.82
N GLU A 578 3.35 -33.27 8.57
CA GLU A 578 3.43 -34.72 8.31
C GLU A 578 2.76 -35.09 6.98
N ALA A 579 1.63 -34.49 6.64
CA ALA A 579 0.91 -34.72 5.39
C ALA A 579 1.69 -34.24 4.15
N MET A 580 2.45 -33.15 4.28
CA MET A 580 3.31 -32.61 3.22
C MET A 580 4.64 -33.35 3.12
N ALA A 581 5.12 -33.96 4.21
CA ALA A 581 6.32 -34.80 4.22
C ALA A 581 6.08 -36.24 3.75
N SER A 582 4.83 -36.71 3.75
CA SER A 582 4.47 -38.05 3.30
C SER A 582 4.82 -38.23 1.80
N PRO A 583 5.54 -39.29 1.40
CA PRO A 583 5.92 -39.51 0.02
C PRO A 583 4.65 -39.72 -0.83
N ASN A 584 4.54 -38.95 -1.92
CA ASN A 584 3.42 -38.92 -2.85
C ASN A 584 2.79 -40.31 -3.09
N ASP A 585 1.51 -40.44 -2.73
CA ASP A 585 0.71 -41.61 -3.09
C ASP A 585 0.67 -41.67 -4.63
N SER A 586 1.30 -42.72 -5.16
CA SER A 586 1.95 -42.74 -6.48
C SER A 586 0.98 -42.96 -7.64
N LEU A 587 -0.24 -42.44 -7.54
CA LEU A 587 -1.34 -42.65 -8.48
C LEU A 587 -1.66 -41.41 -9.34
N LEU A 588 -1.21 -40.22 -8.94
CA LEU A 588 -1.42 -38.96 -9.66
C LEU A 588 -0.14 -38.53 -10.39
N GLY A 589 -0.30 -37.86 -11.54
CA GLY A 589 0.82 -37.30 -12.29
C GLY A 589 1.51 -36.16 -11.52
N PRO A 590 2.78 -35.83 -11.82
CA PRO A 590 3.52 -34.76 -11.13
C PRO A 590 2.86 -33.37 -11.22
N SER A 591 1.98 -33.15 -12.21
CA SER A 591 1.21 -31.91 -12.36
C SER A 591 0.03 -31.81 -11.37
N ASP A 592 -0.70 -32.91 -11.16
CA ASP A 592 -1.88 -32.92 -10.29
C ASP A 592 -1.47 -32.80 -8.81
N ASP A 593 -0.31 -33.35 -8.46
CA ASP A 593 0.27 -33.26 -7.11
C ASP A 593 0.69 -31.83 -6.72
N PHE A 594 1.16 -31.05 -7.70
CA PHE A 594 1.47 -29.63 -7.49
C PHE A 594 0.20 -28.81 -7.25
N GLU A 595 -0.85 -29.04 -8.03
CA GLU A 595 -2.13 -28.34 -7.90
C GLU A 595 -2.80 -28.64 -6.55
N GLU A 596 -2.80 -29.90 -6.10
CA GLU A 596 -3.27 -30.27 -4.77
C GLU A 596 -2.46 -29.57 -3.67
N SER A 597 -1.12 -29.49 -3.82
CA SER A 597 -0.24 -28.84 -2.85
C SER A 597 -0.47 -27.32 -2.78
N LEU A 598 -0.74 -26.68 -3.92
CA LEU A 598 -1.04 -25.25 -3.99
C LEU A 598 -2.44 -24.92 -3.44
N ALA A 599 -3.43 -25.77 -3.71
CA ALA A 599 -4.74 -25.65 -3.07
C ALA A 599 -4.64 -25.77 -1.55
N MET A 600 -3.76 -26.63 -1.04
CA MET A 600 -3.45 -26.74 0.38
C MET A 600 -2.77 -25.49 0.94
N TYR A 601 -1.84 -24.89 0.19
CA TYR A 601 -1.20 -23.63 0.58
C TYR A 601 -2.22 -22.50 0.79
N HIS A 602 -3.11 -22.26 -0.20
CA HIS A 602 -4.13 -21.23 -0.07
C HIS A 602 -5.13 -21.50 1.08
N ARG A 603 -5.45 -22.77 1.32
CA ARG A 603 -6.29 -23.15 2.46
C ARG A 603 -5.59 -22.89 3.80
N ALA A 604 -4.28 -23.13 3.87
CA ALA A 604 -3.46 -22.84 5.03
C ALA A 604 -3.36 -21.33 5.28
N GLN A 605 -3.13 -20.51 4.24
CA GLN A 605 -3.15 -19.05 4.33
C GLN A 605 -4.50 -18.53 4.86
N LYS A 606 -5.62 -19.08 4.36
CA LYS A 606 -6.94 -18.72 4.84
C LYS A 606 -7.12 -19.04 6.33
N LEU A 607 -6.71 -20.22 6.79
CA LEU A 607 -6.78 -20.59 8.21
C LEU A 607 -5.85 -19.73 9.08
N GLN A 608 -4.67 -19.38 8.60
CA GLN A 608 -3.76 -18.46 9.28
C GLN A 608 -4.38 -17.06 9.40
N SER A 609 -4.97 -16.53 8.33
CA SER A 609 -5.66 -15.24 8.35
C SER A 609 -6.82 -15.22 9.35
N MET A 610 -7.54 -16.34 9.50
CA MET A 610 -8.56 -16.53 10.53
C MET A 610 -7.93 -16.52 11.92
N GLY A 611 -6.84 -17.24 12.14
CA GLY A 611 -6.12 -17.23 13.43
C GLY A 611 -5.64 -15.83 13.83
N VAL A 612 -5.07 -15.07 12.89
CA VAL A 612 -4.61 -13.69 13.12
C VAL A 612 -5.77 -12.76 13.46
N ALA A 613 -6.94 -12.93 12.83
CA ALA A 613 -8.14 -12.17 13.16
C ALA A 613 -8.60 -12.36 14.61
N PHE A 614 -8.29 -13.51 15.23
CA PHE A 614 -8.57 -13.82 16.63
C PHE A 614 -7.35 -13.62 17.56
N GLY A 615 -6.36 -12.81 17.15
CA GLY A 615 -5.24 -12.39 17.99
C GLY A 615 -4.10 -13.40 18.12
N MET A 616 -3.98 -14.39 17.23
CA MET A 616 -2.85 -15.31 17.21
C MET A 616 -1.62 -14.69 16.54
N ASP A 617 -0.43 -15.03 17.05
CA ASP A 617 0.83 -14.59 16.44
C ASP A 617 1.07 -15.32 15.10
N PRO A 618 1.34 -14.60 14.01
CA PRO A 618 1.60 -15.20 12.70
C PRO A 618 2.88 -16.05 12.67
N SER A 619 3.82 -15.82 13.59
CA SER A 619 5.08 -16.57 13.70
C SER A 619 4.92 -18.01 14.19
N GLN A 620 3.79 -18.35 14.79
CA GLN A 620 3.48 -19.72 15.20
C GLN A 620 3.09 -20.61 14.01
N PHE A 621 2.83 -20.00 12.85
CA PHE A 621 2.43 -20.64 11.61
C PHE A 621 3.53 -20.48 10.57
N ALA A 622 4.57 -21.31 10.64
CA ALA A 622 5.66 -21.30 9.65
C ALA A 622 5.25 -22.00 8.34
N LEU A 623 4.17 -21.52 7.69
CA LEU A 623 3.68 -22.08 6.42
C LEU A 623 4.77 -22.04 5.34
N SER A 624 5.57 -20.97 5.32
CA SER A 624 6.62 -20.75 4.33
C SER A 624 7.63 -21.90 4.30
N SER A 625 8.04 -22.46 5.45
CA SER A 625 8.97 -23.59 5.48
C SER A 625 8.38 -24.91 4.99
N ILE A 626 7.07 -25.10 5.11
CA ILE A 626 6.39 -26.33 4.69
C ILE A 626 6.27 -26.38 3.16
N PHE A 627 5.98 -25.23 2.54
CA PHE A 627 5.69 -25.13 1.11
C PHE A 627 6.89 -24.67 0.26
N GLU A 628 7.99 -24.19 0.85
CA GLU A 628 9.26 -23.88 0.15
C GLU A 628 9.74 -24.98 -0.83
N PRO A 629 9.79 -26.27 -0.45
CA PRO A 629 10.26 -27.33 -1.35
C PRO A 629 9.34 -27.51 -2.57
N VAL A 630 8.03 -27.25 -2.42
CA VAL A 630 7.04 -27.36 -3.50
C VAL A 630 7.31 -26.30 -4.57
N ILE A 631 7.53 -25.04 -4.15
CA ILE A 631 7.84 -23.94 -5.07
C ILE A 631 9.21 -24.12 -5.70
N SER A 632 10.19 -24.62 -4.94
CA SER A 632 11.51 -24.95 -5.46
C SER A 632 11.48 -26.02 -6.55
N ALA A 633 10.68 -27.08 -6.38
CA ALA A 633 10.50 -28.12 -7.39
C ALA A 633 9.79 -27.58 -8.65
N TRP A 634 8.79 -26.71 -8.47
CA TRP A 634 8.12 -26.04 -9.58
C TRP A 634 9.08 -25.13 -10.36
N LEU A 635 9.98 -24.41 -9.69
CA LEU A 635 11.01 -23.59 -10.35
C LEU A 635 11.98 -24.45 -11.18
N ASP A 636 12.34 -25.64 -10.70
CA ASP A 636 13.18 -26.59 -11.47
C ASP A 636 12.47 -27.13 -12.71
N GLU A 637 11.20 -27.50 -12.57
CA GLU A 637 10.39 -27.95 -13.70
C GLU A 637 10.19 -26.83 -14.72
N THR A 638 9.92 -25.61 -14.23
CA THR A 638 9.80 -24.40 -15.05
C THR A 638 11.09 -24.10 -15.79
N ALA A 639 12.25 -24.29 -15.18
CA ALA A 639 13.54 -24.12 -15.84
C ALA A 639 13.74 -25.06 -17.04
N VAL A 640 13.27 -26.31 -16.93
CA VAL A 640 13.32 -27.28 -18.03
C VAL A 640 12.32 -26.92 -19.12
N LYS A 641 11.07 -26.59 -18.75
CA LYS A 641 10.01 -26.20 -19.68
C LYS A 641 10.38 -24.94 -20.46
N MET A 642 10.90 -23.90 -19.81
CA MET A 642 11.29 -22.64 -20.48
C MET A 642 12.37 -22.83 -21.56
N ARG A 643 13.35 -23.70 -21.33
CA ARG A 643 14.34 -24.03 -22.36
C ARG A 643 13.71 -24.72 -23.57
N GLN A 644 12.80 -25.67 -23.32
CA GLN A 644 12.06 -26.36 -24.38
C GLN A 644 11.12 -25.41 -25.15
N TRP A 645 10.52 -24.44 -24.46
CA TRP A 645 9.69 -23.42 -25.10
C TRP A 645 10.51 -22.49 -25.97
N ALA A 646 11.70 -22.05 -25.53
CA ALA A 646 12.60 -21.26 -26.38
C ALA A 646 13.00 -22.03 -27.66
N ASP A 647 13.27 -23.33 -27.53
CA ASP A 647 13.57 -24.22 -28.66
C ASP A 647 12.40 -24.38 -29.63
N ASN A 648 11.20 -24.64 -29.09
CA ASN A 648 10.02 -24.82 -29.91
C ASN A 648 9.57 -23.51 -30.58
N ALA A 649 9.68 -22.38 -29.89
CA ALA A 649 9.37 -21.06 -30.42
C ALA A 649 10.24 -20.75 -31.65
N LEU A 650 11.54 -21.02 -31.60
CA LEU A 650 12.43 -20.83 -32.75
C LEU A 650 12.22 -21.85 -33.88
N ARG A 651 11.78 -23.07 -33.55
CA ARG A 651 11.58 -24.15 -34.53
C ARG A 651 10.30 -23.98 -35.34
N ILE A 652 9.24 -23.45 -34.72
CA ILE A 652 7.93 -23.25 -35.33
C ILE A 652 7.87 -21.93 -36.13
N ASP A 653 8.74 -20.98 -35.79
CA ASP A 653 8.72 -19.64 -36.38
C ASP A 653 9.23 -19.61 -37.84
N ASP A 654 8.41 -19.02 -38.71
CA ASP A 654 8.74 -18.77 -40.12
C ASP A 654 9.50 -17.44 -40.33
N PHE A 655 9.78 -16.69 -39.25
CA PHE A 655 10.39 -15.36 -39.25
C PHE A 655 9.65 -14.36 -40.14
N SER A 656 8.32 -14.44 -40.13
CA SER A 656 7.43 -13.45 -40.76
C SER A 656 7.00 -12.39 -39.74
N PRO A 657 6.89 -11.11 -40.16
CA PRO A 657 6.54 -10.04 -39.23
C PRO A 657 5.04 -10.11 -38.86
N LEU A 658 4.73 -10.07 -37.57
CA LEU A 658 3.35 -10.05 -37.04
C LEU A 658 2.63 -8.74 -37.35
N THR A 659 3.36 -7.63 -37.25
CA THR A 659 2.90 -6.27 -37.58
C THR A 659 3.77 -5.72 -38.70
N ALA A 660 3.27 -4.71 -39.44
CA ALA A 660 4.12 -3.99 -40.38
C ALA A 660 5.39 -3.50 -39.65
N ASN A 661 6.57 -3.87 -40.15
CA ASN A 661 7.88 -3.57 -39.55
C ASN A 661 8.11 -4.16 -38.14
N GLY A 662 7.47 -5.27 -37.81
CA GLY A 662 7.48 -5.91 -36.48
C GLY A 662 8.43 -7.09 -36.31
N HIS A 663 8.35 -7.69 -35.13
CA HIS A 663 8.98 -8.98 -34.78
C HIS A 663 8.09 -10.16 -35.20
N SER A 664 8.62 -11.37 -35.14
CA SER A 664 7.88 -12.63 -35.35
C SER A 664 7.41 -13.24 -34.04
N SER A 665 6.59 -14.30 -34.13
CA SER A 665 5.94 -14.92 -32.97
C SER A 665 6.90 -15.56 -31.97
N SER A 666 8.12 -15.93 -32.37
CA SER A 666 9.07 -16.57 -31.44
C SER A 666 9.39 -15.72 -30.20
N VAL A 667 9.42 -14.39 -30.32
CA VAL A 667 9.67 -13.50 -29.18
C VAL A 667 8.43 -13.38 -28.31
N THR A 668 7.25 -13.20 -28.90
CA THR A 668 6.01 -13.09 -28.13
C THR A 668 5.74 -14.36 -27.34
N ASP A 669 5.97 -15.52 -27.96
CA ASP A 669 5.73 -16.82 -27.33
C ASP A 669 6.70 -17.04 -26.15
N LEU A 670 7.97 -16.68 -26.33
CA LEU A 670 8.98 -16.77 -25.27
C LEU A 670 8.65 -15.83 -24.10
N PHE A 671 8.34 -14.56 -24.36
CA PHE A 671 8.07 -13.59 -23.30
C PHE A 671 6.71 -13.80 -22.64
N ALA A 672 5.70 -14.30 -23.35
CA ALA A 672 4.43 -14.74 -22.74
C ALA A 672 4.67 -15.87 -21.72
N SER A 673 5.59 -16.79 -22.01
CA SER A 673 5.96 -17.84 -21.06
C SER A 673 6.64 -17.30 -19.80
N PHE A 674 7.48 -16.27 -19.94
CA PHE A 674 8.11 -15.58 -18.80
C PHE A 674 7.09 -14.80 -17.97
N GLN A 675 6.16 -14.10 -18.63
CA GLN A 675 5.08 -13.37 -17.97
C GLN A 675 4.18 -14.32 -17.18
N SER A 676 3.80 -15.47 -17.74
CA SER A 676 2.98 -16.46 -17.04
C SER A 676 3.67 -17.05 -15.80
N ALA A 677 4.97 -17.35 -15.88
CA ALA A 677 5.71 -17.84 -14.72
C ALA A 677 5.91 -16.76 -13.65
N MET A 678 6.07 -15.50 -14.07
CA MET A 678 6.18 -14.36 -13.17
C MET A 678 4.84 -14.05 -12.50
N SER A 679 3.73 -14.03 -13.25
CA SER A 679 2.41 -13.76 -12.69
C SER A 679 2.04 -14.80 -11.65
N PHE A 680 2.27 -16.09 -11.96
CA PHE A 680 2.10 -17.17 -10.98
C PHE A 680 2.87 -16.88 -9.69
N LEU A 681 4.16 -16.58 -9.78
CA LEU A 681 5.03 -16.34 -8.62
C LEU A 681 4.64 -15.09 -7.83
N LEU A 682 4.09 -14.05 -8.47
CA LEU A 682 3.59 -12.84 -7.78
C LEU A 682 2.20 -13.04 -7.16
N ASP A 683 1.34 -13.83 -7.79
CA ASP A 683 -0.02 -14.14 -7.34
C ASP A 683 -0.03 -15.07 -6.10
N LEU A 684 1.12 -15.66 -5.74
CA LEU A 684 1.27 -16.49 -4.54
C LEU A 684 1.10 -15.70 -3.22
N GLU A 685 1.32 -14.37 -3.24
CA GLU A 685 1.29 -13.51 -2.04
C GLU A 685 2.08 -14.10 -0.86
N TRP A 686 3.33 -14.50 -1.11
CA TRP A 686 4.14 -15.24 -0.14
C TRP A 686 4.46 -14.42 1.12
N ASP A 687 4.23 -15.01 2.30
CA ASP A 687 4.35 -14.33 3.60
C ASP A 687 5.78 -13.92 3.96
N ASP A 688 6.78 -14.69 3.51
CA ASP A 688 8.20 -14.40 3.78
C ASP A 688 8.86 -13.60 2.64
N PRO A 689 9.14 -12.29 2.82
CA PRO A 689 9.71 -11.46 1.77
C PRO A 689 11.14 -11.89 1.37
N GLU A 690 11.90 -12.56 2.26
CA GLU A 690 13.24 -13.03 1.93
C GLU A 690 13.23 -14.26 1.03
N GLN A 691 12.38 -15.25 1.35
CA GLN A 691 12.18 -16.43 0.50
C GLN A 691 11.58 -16.04 -0.85
N MET A 692 10.64 -15.10 -0.85
CA MET A 692 10.07 -14.53 -2.07
C MET A 692 11.15 -13.90 -2.96
N ALA A 693 12.07 -13.14 -2.37
CA ALA A 693 13.22 -12.58 -3.08
C ALA A 693 14.13 -13.69 -3.63
N ALA A 694 14.37 -14.76 -2.89
CA ALA A 694 15.16 -15.90 -3.35
C ALA A 694 14.50 -16.62 -4.55
N PHE A 695 13.18 -16.85 -4.50
CA PHE A 695 12.43 -17.42 -5.63
C PHE A 695 12.47 -16.51 -6.85
N ALA A 696 12.29 -15.20 -6.67
CA ALA A 696 12.38 -14.21 -7.75
C ALA A 696 13.80 -14.17 -8.36
N THR A 697 14.86 -14.23 -7.55
CA THR A 697 16.25 -14.32 -8.02
C THR A 697 16.49 -15.59 -8.84
N ARG A 698 15.98 -16.74 -8.37
CA ARG A 698 16.07 -18.02 -9.11
C ARG A 698 15.29 -17.97 -10.43
N LEU A 699 14.10 -17.39 -10.47
CA LEU A 699 13.34 -17.18 -11.70
C LEU A 699 14.09 -16.25 -12.66
N ALA A 700 14.66 -15.14 -12.18
CA ALA A 700 15.48 -14.23 -12.98
C ALA A 700 16.72 -14.94 -13.57
N LYS A 701 17.34 -15.87 -12.82
CA LYS A 701 18.43 -16.73 -13.32
C LYS A 701 17.96 -17.59 -14.48
N ILE A 702 16.80 -18.23 -14.36
CA ILE A 702 16.18 -19.08 -15.38
C ILE A 702 15.87 -18.27 -16.65
N ILE A 703 15.24 -17.10 -16.50
CA ILE A 703 14.93 -16.17 -17.61
C ILE A 703 16.23 -15.74 -18.29
N SER A 704 17.26 -15.35 -17.52
CA SER A 704 18.55 -14.93 -18.08
C SER A 704 19.23 -16.03 -18.88
N LEU A 705 19.19 -17.28 -18.44
CA LEU A 705 19.77 -18.41 -19.18
C LEU A 705 18.95 -18.73 -20.44
N SER A 706 17.62 -18.62 -20.37
CA SER A 706 16.74 -18.88 -21.51
C SER A 706 16.90 -17.82 -22.61
N ILE A 707 17.08 -16.54 -22.23
CA ILE A 707 17.38 -15.45 -23.17
C ILE A 707 18.76 -15.63 -23.83
N ASP A 708 19.77 -16.07 -23.08
CA ASP A 708 21.11 -16.35 -23.63
C ASP A 708 21.06 -17.46 -24.69
N ASP A 709 20.35 -18.55 -24.40
CA ASP A 709 20.16 -19.66 -25.32
C ASP A 709 19.37 -19.23 -26.57
N TYR A 710 18.30 -18.43 -26.41
CA TYR A 710 17.55 -17.83 -27.50
C TYR A 710 18.45 -16.94 -28.39
N CYS A 711 19.23 -16.03 -27.79
CA CYS A 711 20.15 -15.15 -28.52
C CYS A 711 21.18 -15.94 -29.33
N THR A 712 21.81 -16.94 -28.69
CA THR A 712 22.84 -17.77 -29.32
C THR A 712 22.28 -18.54 -30.51
N LYS A 713 21.08 -19.10 -30.40
CA LYS A 713 20.43 -19.84 -31.49
C LYS A 713 20.00 -18.90 -32.62
N LEU A 714 19.40 -17.76 -32.29
CA LEU A 714 18.97 -16.76 -33.27
C LEU A 714 20.16 -16.17 -34.04
N GLU A 715 21.27 -15.90 -33.37
CA GLU A 715 22.52 -15.43 -33.99
C GLU A 715 23.11 -16.46 -34.96
N ARG A 716 23.05 -17.76 -34.61
CA ARG A 716 23.48 -18.84 -35.53
C ARG A 716 22.64 -18.88 -36.79
N LEU A 717 21.31 -18.80 -36.66
CA LEU A 717 20.39 -18.76 -37.80
C LEU A 717 20.64 -17.51 -38.68
N PHE A 718 20.80 -16.34 -38.06
CA PHE A 718 21.10 -15.10 -38.74
C PHE A 718 22.46 -15.15 -39.48
N SER A 719 23.50 -15.67 -38.82
CA SER A 719 24.84 -15.80 -39.41
C SER A 719 24.87 -16.78 -40.57
N ALA A 720 24.11 -17.88 -40.49
CA ALA A 720 23.98 -18.83 -41.60
C ALA A 720 23.36 -18.15 -42.83
N GLU A 721 22.30 -17.37 -42.65
CA GLU A 721 21.63 -16.61 -43.71
C GLU A 721 22.55 -15.53 -44.31
N MET A 722 23.28 -14.80 -43.48
CA MET A 722 24.26 -13.78 -43.93
C MET A 722 25.46 -14.35 -44.67
N ASN A 723 25.77 -15.64 -44.52
CA ASN A 723 26.90 -16.31 -45.18
C ASN A 723 26.50 -17.01 -46.49
N GLN A 724 25.20 -17.24 -46.73
CA GLN A 724 24.74 -17.80 -48.00
C GLN A 724 24.98 -16.81 -49.14
N THR A 725 25.93 -17.13 -50.00
CA THR A 725 26.19 -16.40 -51.25
C THR A 725 25.46 -17.16 -52.35
N GLU A 726 24.26 -16.70 -52.71
CA GLU A 726 23.39 -17.22 -53.77
C GLU A 726 22.95 -18.70 -53.69
N SER A 727 21.70 -18.95 -53.33
CA SER A 727 20.77 -19.76 -54.15
C SER A 727 19.38 -19.80 -53.47
N HIS A 728 18.35 -19.65 -54.29
CA HIS A 728 16.91 -19.78 -53.98
C HIS A 728 16.17 -18.52 -53.47
N GLN A 729 15.70 -17.67 -54.40
CA GLN A 729 14.33 -17.15 -54.37
C GLN A 729 13.85 -16.65 -55.74
N SER A 730 12.67 -17.15 -56.13
CA SER A 730 11.76 -16.92 -57.28
C SER A 730 12.23 -16.27 -58.61
N THR A 731 11.99 -17.03 -59.69
CA THR A 731 12.50 -16.94 -61.06
C THR A 731 11.89 -15.89 -62.00
N ALA A 732 11.01 -14.98 -61.52
CA ALA A 732 10.21 -14.13 -62.43
C ALA A 732 10.52 -12.63 -62.36
N LYS A 733 10.65 -12.03 -61.17
CA LYS A 733 10.89 -10.57 -61.04
C LYS A 733 12.37 -10.18 -61.14
N GLN A 734 13.27 -11.14 -60.95
CA GLN A 734 14.72 -10.91 -60.95
C GLN A 734 15.32 -10.88 -62.36
N LYS A 735 14.65 -11.44 -63.39
CA LYS A 735 15.17 -11.45 -64.77
C LYS A 735 15.37 -10.03 -65.33
N ALA A 736 14.45 -9.12 -65.06
CA ALA A 736 14.56 -7.72 -65.50
C ALA A 736 15.69 -6.93 -64.79
N TRP A 737 15.98 -7.28 -63.53
CA TRP A 737 17.02 -6.61 -62.74
C TRP A 737 18.41 -7.21 -62.98
N ILE A 738 18.51 -8.53 -63.09
CA ILE A 738 19.76 -9.24 -63.42
C ILE A 738 20.30 -8.81 -64.79
N GLU A 739 19.42 -8.49 -65.74
CA GLU A 739 19.83 -8.03 -67.07
C GLU A 739 20.35 -6.57 -67.04
N LYS A 740 19.76 -5.72 -66.20
CA LYS A 740 20.21 -4.35 -65.96
C LYS A 740 21.50 -4.29 -65.13
N ALA A 741 21.63 -5.14 -64.11
CA ALA A 741 22.84 -5.31 -63.31
C ALA A 741 23.98 -6.00 -64.10
N ARG A 742 23.67 -6.98 -64.97
CA ARG A 742 24.66 -7.53 -65.91
C ARG A 742 25.14 -6.49 -66.91
N SER A 743 24.28 -5.57 -67.35
CA SER A 743 24.69 -4.50 -68.27
C SER A 743 25.61 -3.47 -67.62
N THR A 744 25.44 -3.17 -66.32
CA THR A 744 26.37 -2.30 -65.56
C THR A 744 27.67 -3.03 -65.17
N ILE A 745 27.62 -4.35 -64.97
CA ILE A 745 28.79 -5.18 -64.66
C ILE A 745 29.62 -5.52 -65.92
N ALA A 746 29.01 -5.62 -67.10
CA ALA A 746 29.72 -5.91 -68.35
C ALA A 746 30.59 -4.74 -68.85
N HIS A 747 30.29 -3.51 -68.44
CA HIS A 747 30.99 -2.31 -68.91
C HIS A 747 32.24 -1.91 -68.09
N LEU A 748 32.55 -2.66 -67.01
CA LEU A 748 33.59 -2.31 -66.02
C LEU A 748 34.71 -3.36 -65.88
N GLN A 749 34.94 -4.25 -66.86
CA GLN A 749 35.92 -5.33 -66.68
C GLN A 749 37.39 -4.92 -66.91
N GLY A 750 38.18 -5.15 -65.86
CA GLY A 750 39.64 -5.23 -65.87
C GLY A 750 40.19 -5.46 -64.46
N ASP A 751 40.41 -6.74 -64.12
CA ASP A 751 41.01 -7.31 -62.89
C ASP A 751 40.18 -7.48 -61.60
N ARG A 752 40.22 -8.75 -61.14
CA ARG A 752 39.68 -9.37 -59.93
C ARG A 752 38.16 -9.59 -59.88
N LYS A 753 37.78 -10.87 -59.74
CA LYS A 753 36.41 -11.35 -59.46
C LYS A 753 35.83 -10.62 -58.24
N ILE A 754 35.05 -9.58 -58.46
CA ILE A 754 34.25 -8.92 -57.41
C ILE A 754 33.00 -9.81 -57.20
N GLN A 755 32.77 -10.20 -55.94
CA GLN A 755 31.58 -10.94 -55.50
C GLN A 755 30.31 -10.18 -55.90
N ALA A 756 29.29 -10.89 -56.39
CA ALA A 756 27.94 -10.33 -56.54
C ALA A 756 27.53 -9.66 -55.22
N PHE A 757 27.09 -8.41 -55.29
CA PHE A 757 26.77 -7.61 -54.11
C PHE A 757 25.64 -8.27 -53.30
N PHE A 758 25.80 -8.31 -51.97
CA PHE A 758 24.86 -8.98 -51.08
C PHE A 758 23.56 -8.18 -50.93
N ASN A 759 22.41 -8.85 -51.12
CA ASN A 759 21.08 -8.30 -50.89
C ASN A 759 20.48 -8.86 -49.61
N PHE A 760 19.89 -8.00 -48.78
CA PHE A 760 19.26 -8.42 -47.52
C PHE A 760 17.91 -9.10 -47.75
N THR A 761 17.62 -10.11 -46.95
CA THR A 761 16.31 -10.78 -46.93
C THR A 761 15.40 -10.16 -45.86
N PRO A 762 14.07 -10.18 -46.05
CA PRO A 762 13.11 -9.79 -45.01
C PRO A 762 13.30 -10.58 -43.71
N ALA A 763 13.55 -11.88 -43.81
CA ALA A 763 13.71 -12.76 -42.65
C ALA A 763 14.93 -12.38 -41.78
N SER A 764 15.99 -11.83 -42.36
CA SER A 764 17.15 -11.33 -41.59
C SER A 764 16.82 -10.05 -40.81
N CYS A 765 15.94 -9.22 -41.36
CA CYS A 765 15.47 -7.99 -40.73
C CYS A 765 14.53 -8.30 -39.56
N VAL A 766 13.63 -9.26 -39.73
CA VAL A 766 12.73 -9.74 -38.66
C VAL A 766 13.53 -10.32 -37.48
N LYS A 767 14.60 -11.09 -37.74
CA LYS A 767 15.48 -11.58 -36.65
C LYS A 767 16.12 -10.44 -35.84
N LEU A 768 16.48 -9.33 -36.47
CA LEU A 768 16.98 -8.15 -35.75
C LEU A 768 15.86 -7.48 -34.94
N ASN A 769 14.67 -7.34 -35.53
CA ASN A 769 13.49 -6.83 -34.81
C ASN A 769 13.13 -7.70 -33.60
N ASN A 770 13.34 -9.02 -33.69
CA ASN A 770 13.10 -9.93 -32.58
C ASN A 770 14.00 -9.61 -31.37
N ILE A 771 15.29 -9.35 -31.61
CA ILE A 771 16.21 -8.97 -30.53
C ILE A 771 15.84 -7.59 -29.97
N ASP A 772 15.46 -6.63 -30.82
CA ASP A 772 15.03 -5.30 -30.39
C ASP A 772 13.74 -5.38 -29.55
N ALA A 773 12.75 -6.17 -29.98
CA ALA A 773 11.51 -6.41 -29.24
C ALA A 773 11.79 -7.10 -27.89
N ALA A 774 12.63 -8.15 -27.88
CA ALA A 774 13.02 -8.85 -26.66
C ALA A 774 13.66 -7.93 -25.61
N ARG A 775 14.34 -6.85 -26.03
CA ARG A 775 14.89 -5.85 -25.10
C ARG A 775 13.83 -4.98 -24.46
N HIS A 776 12.80 -4.61 -25.21
CA HIS A 776 11.69 -3.82 -24.69
C HIS A 776 10.83 -4.66 -23.74
N GLU A 777 10.52 -5.89 -24.11
CA GLU A 777 9.79 -6.85 -23.27
C GLU A 777 10.56 -7.19 -21.98
N LEU A 778 11.89 -7.34 -22.04
CA LEU A 778 12.70 -7.55 -20.84
C LEU A 778 12.69 -6.34 -19.88
N ASP A 779 12.59 -5.12 -20.40
CA ASP A 779 12.48 -3.88 -19.60
C ASP A 779 11.09 -3.69 -19.00
N GLN A 780 10.06 -4.26 -19.64
CA GLN A 780 8.74 -4.39 -19.06
C GLN A 780 8.76 -5.41 -17.91
N LEU A 781 9.29 -6.62 -18.13
CA LEU A 781 9.44 -7.65 -17.09
C LEU A 781 10.25 -7.16 -15.88
N TYR A 782 11.32 -6.39 -16.10
CA TYR A 782 12.11 -5.79 -15.01
C TYR A 782 11.26 -4.90 -14.09
N ARG A 783 10.34 -4.13 -14.67
CA ARG A 783 9.45 -3.23 -13.92
C ARG A 783 8.34 -4.00 -13.22
N GLU A 784 7.74 -4.97 -13.90
CA GLU A 784 6.64 -5.78 -13.36
C GLU A 784 7.09 -6.67 -12.19
N MET A 785 8.28 -7.28 -12.27
CA MET A 785 8.86 -8.11 -11.20
C MET A 785 9.37 -7.29 -9.99
N ARG A 786 9.28 -5.94 -10.01
CA ARG A 786 9.75 -5.05 -8.94
C ARG A 786 11.19 -5.35 -8.48
N VAL A 787 12.09 -5.58 -9.46
CA VAL A 787 13.47 -6.04 -9.23
C VAL A 787 14.24 -5.19 -8.22
N ASP A 788 14.01 -3.87 -8.22
CA ASP A 788 14.70 -2.94 -7.32
C ASP A 788 14.26 -3.08 -5.84
N GLU A 789 13.01 -3.47 -5.59
CA GLU A 789 12.48 -3.70 -4.24
C GLU A 789 13.09 -4.98 -3.65
N TYR A 790 13.03 -6.10 -4.40
CA TYR A 790 13.58 -7.38 -3.96
C TYR A 790 15.11 -7.34 -3.79
N ALA A 791 15.82 -6.62 -4.67
CA ALA A 791 17.26 -6.45 -4.53
C ALA A 791 17.69 -5.68 -3.27
N SER A 792 16.80 -4.87 -2.68
CA SER A 792 17.08 -4.14 -1.45
C SER A 792 16.99 -5.02 -0.19
N LEU A 793 16.15 -6.06 -0.23
CA LEU A 793 15.93 -7.01 0.87
C LEU A 793 17.12 -7.97 1.02
N ASP A 794 17.72 -8.37 -0.11
CA ASP A 794 18.88 -9.28 -0.17
C ASP A 794 20.18 -8.65 0.36
N VAL A 795 20.21 -7.33 0.61
CA VAL A 795 21.39 -6.60 1.13
C VAL A 795 21.73 -6.98 2.58
N ASN A 796 20.79 -7.56 3.32
CA ASN A 796 20.90 -7.80 4.76
C ASN A 796 21.50 -9.16 5.15
N LYS A 797 21.71 -10.10 4.22
CA LYS A 797 22.43 -11.34 4.53
C LYS A 797 23.95 -11.13 4.41
N PRO A 798 24.74 -11.40 5.47
CA PRO A 798 26.18 -11.50 5.31
C PRO A 798 26.44 -12.68 4.39
N VAL A 799 27.07 -12.43 3.25
CA VAL A 799 27.51 -13.47 2.32
C VAL A 799 28.46 -14.40 3.11
N VAL A 800 27.95 -15.54 3.57
CA VAL A 800 28.81 -16.64 3.98
C VAL A 800 29.54 -17.04 2.71
N ALA A 801 30.85 -16.81 2.68
CA ALA A 801 31.73 -17.07 1.56
C ALA A 801 31.90 -18.59 1.31
N THR A 802 30.79 -19.29 1.07
CA THR A 802 30.76 -20.70 0.75
C THR A 802 30.30 -20.86 -0.69
N VAL A 803 31.33 -20.92 -1.53
CA VAL A 803 31.44 -21.33 -2.95
C VAL A 803 32.10 -20.18 -3.72
N GLN A 804 33.37 -20.38 -4.09
CA GLN A 804 34.05 -19.55 -5.08
C GLN A 804 33.31 -19.70 -6.42
N GLU A 805 32.27 -18.90 -6.62
CA GLU A 805 31.61 -18.79 -7.90
C GLU A 805 32.59 -18.21 -8.93
N ALA A 806 32.49 -18.68 -10.17
CA ALA A 806 33.39 -18.25 -11.23
C ALA A 806 33.15 -16.76 -11.52
N SER A 807 34.13 -15.90 -11.28
CA SER A 807 34.07 -14.50 -11.69
C SER A 807 33.99 -14.43 -13.21
N LEU A 808 32.92 -13.84 -13.73
CA LEU A 808 32.71 -13.71 -15.16
C LEU A 808 33.43 -12.46 -15.66
N PHE A 809 34.36 -12.61 -16.60
CA PHE A 809 35.09 -11.51 -17.23
C PHE A 809 34.58 -11.25 -18.64
N THR A 810 34.14 -10.02 -18.91
CA THR A 810 33.89 -9.55 -20.27
C THR A 810 35.17 -8.95 -20.84
N ILE A 811 35.69 -9.54 -21.91
CA ILE A 811 36.88 -9.11 -22.64
C ILE A 811 36.44 -8.55 -24.00
N LYS A 812 36.62 -7.25 -24.18
CA LYS A 812 36.44 -6.59 -25.47
C LYS A 812 37.77 -6.50 -26.21
N ILE A 813 37.89 -7.16 -27.35
CA ILE A 813 39.01 -7.00 -28.28
C ILE A 813 38.73 -5.75 -29.14
N VAL A 814 39.47 -4.66 -28.91
CA VAL A 814 39.15 -3.35 -29.50
C VAL A 814 39.91 -3.12 -30.80
N LEU A 815 41.24 -3.13 -30.75
CA LEU A 815 42.11 -2.67 -31.82
C LEU A 815 43.42 -3.47 -31.81
N GLY A 816 43.92 -3.83 -32.98
CA GLY A 816 45.33 -4.17 -33.19
C GLY A 816 46.02 -2.94 -33.74
N GLU A 817 47.19 -2.59 -33.21
CA GLU A 817 48.02 -1.47 -33.70
C GLU A 817 49.30 -2.04 -34.31
N ASP A 818 49.70 -1.51 -35.46
CA ASP A 818 50.98 -1.80 -36.14
C ASP A 818 51.22 -3.29 -36.47
N LEU A 819 50.19 -3.98 -36.97
CA LEU A 819 50.34 -5.38 -37.36
C LEU A 819 51.10 -5.51 -38.69
N VAL A 820 52.11 -6.39 -38.70
CA VAL A 820 52.96 -6.66 -39.88
C VAL A 820 53.12 -8.17 -40.05
N VAL A 821 53.02 -8.65 -41.29
CA VAL A 821 53.33 -10.05 -41.64
C VAL A 821 54.82 -10.17 -41.92
N GLU A 822 55.49 -11.12 -41.28
CA GLU A 822 56.92 -11.38 -41.56
C GLU A 822 57.11 -11.75 -43.05
N GLY A 823 57.86 -10.93 -43.78
CA GLY A 823 58.20 -11.16 -45.20
C GLY A 823 57.31 -10.47 -46.23
N SER A 824 56.29 -9.67 -45.84
CA SER A 824 55.47 -8.88 -46.77
C SER A 824 55.21 -7.46 -46.26
N SER A 825 55.26 -6.46 -47.15
CA SER A 825 54.86 -5.07 -46.86
C SER A 825 53.34 -4.85 -46.96
N ARG A 826 52.56 -5.90 -47.27
CA ARG A 826 51.11 -5.82 -47.40
C ARG A 826 50.43 -5.84 -46.03
N ALA A 827 49.32 -5.11 -45.90
CA ALA A 827 48.53 -5.11 -44.69
C ALA A 827 47.94 -6.52 -44.41
N PRO A 828 47.96 -6.98 -43.14
CA PRO A 828 47.50 -8.32 -42.80
C PRO A 828 45.98 -8.46 -42.81
N ASP A 829 45.50 -9.60 -43.31
CA ASP A 829 44.15 -10.10 -43.03
C ASP A 829 44.07 -10.67 -41.60
N ALA A 830 43.93 -9.80 -40.60
CA ALA A 830 44.15 -10.16 -39.20
C ALA A 830 42.88 -10.63 -38.46
N PHE A 831 43.02 -11.68 -37.64
CA PHE A 831 42.05 -12.11 -36.63
C PHE A 831 42.75 -12.51 -35.33
N VAL A 832 42.03 -12.44 -34.21
CA VAL A 832 42.52 -12.72 -32.86
C VAL A 832 41.86 -13.98 -32.32
N VAL A 833 42.63 -14.83 -31.65
CA VAL A 833 42.13 -16.01 -30.94
C VAL A 833 42.52 -15.89 -29.47
N LEU A 834 41.54 -16.00 -28.57
CA LEU A 834 41.75 -16.14 -27.14
C LEU A 834 41.81 -17.63 -26.79
N SER A 835 42.91 -18.07 -26.21
CA SER A 835 43.10 -19.44 -25.74
C SER A 835 43.63 -19.47 -24.31
N ASP A 836 43.25 -20.49 -23.54
CA ASP A 836 43.77 -20.72 -22.18
C ASP A 836 45.19 -21.33 -22.19
N GLU A 837 45.79 -21.47 -21.01
CA GLU A 837 47.09 -22.11 -20.75
C GLU A 837 47.18 -23.51 -21.39
N HIS A 838 46.05 -24.24 -21.45
CA HIS A 838 45.93 -25.56 -22.04
C HIS A 838 45.75 -25.56 -23.57
N GLY A 839 45.69 -24.38 -24.21
CA GLY A 839 45.48 -24.24 -25.66
C GLY A 839 44.03 -24.36 -26.14
N ASN A 840 43.07 -24.50 -25.23
CA ASN A 840 41.64 -24.49 -25.54
C ASN A 840 41.21 -23.11 -26.02
N ARG A 841 40.50 -23.03 -27.16
CA ARG A 841 40.07 -21.77 -27.77
C ARG A 841 38.73 -21.33 -27.19
N TYR A 842 38.72 -20.18 -26.51
CA TYR A 842 37.51 -19.58 -25.92
C TYR A 842 36.81 -18.63 -26.88
N ALA A 843 37.58 -17.89 -27.69
CA ALA A 843 37.02 -16.95 -28.64
C ALA A 843 37.89 -16.82 -29.89
N LYS A 844 37.24 -16.48 -31.01
CA LYS A 844 37.89 -16.13 -32.27
C LYS A 844 37.17 -14.92 -32.86
N THR A 845 37.92 -13.86 -33.16
CA THR A 845 37.34 -12.69 -33.81
C THR A 845 37.18 -12.87 -35.30
N ARG A 846 36.41 -11.96 -35.93
CA ARG A 846 36.36 -11.87 -37.39
C ARG A 846 37.72 -11.49 -37.99
N THR A 847 37.89 -11.81 -39.26
CA THR A 847 39.03 -11.35 -40.05
C THR A 847 38.74 -9.95 -40.59
N ILE A 848 39.63 -9.01 -40.32
CA ILE A 848 39.62 -7.69 -40.95
C ILE A 848 40.67 -7.71 -42.07
N TYR A 849 40.27 -7.29 -43.25
CA TYR A 849 41.08 -7.40 -44.47
C TYR A 849 41.88 -6.12 -44.73
N ASP A 850 43.14 -6.31 -45.16
CA ASP A 850 44.02 -5.25 -45.69
C ASP A 850 44.13 -4.01 -44.76
N ASP A 851 44.27 -4.23 -43.45
CA ASP A 851 44.36 -3.16 -42.44
C ASP A 851 45.52 -3.42 -41.46
N HIS A 852 46.40 -2.43 -41.29
CA HIS A 852 47.50 -2.48 -40.32
C HIS A 852 47.02 -2.22 -38.89
N ASP A 853 45.88 -1.53 -38.74
CA ASP A 853 45.30 -1.15 -37.46
C ASP A 853 43.85 -1.70 -37.32
N PRO A 854 43.64 -3.02 -37.40
CA PRO A 854 42.32 -3.61 -37.48
C PRO A 854 41.52 -3.37 -36.20
N ARG A 855 40.32 -2.78 -36.35
CA ARG A 855 39.36 -2.57 -35.26
C ARG A 855 38.34 -3.70 -35.16
N TRP A 856 38.60 -4.66 -34.28
CA TRP A 856 37.67 -5.78 -34.05
C TRP A 856 36.49 -5.41 -33.20
N ASP A 857 36.55 -4.49 -32.24
CA ASP A 857 35.39 -4.07 -31.42
C ASP A 857 34.44 -5.19 -30.90
N GLU A 858 34.93 -6.42 -30.71
CA GLU A 858 34.16 -7.62 -30.35
C GLU A 858 34.30 -7.96 -28.85
N THR A 859 33.23 -8.43 -28.21
CA THR A 859 33.20 -8.75 -26.77
C THR A 859 32.93 -10.22 -26.52
N PHE A 860 33.72 -10.83 -25.63
CA PHE A 860 33.58 -12.23 -25.21
C PHE A 860 33.52 -12.33 -23.70
N ASP A 861 32.69 -13.22 -23.17
CA ASP A 861 32.63 -13.50 -21.73
C ASP A 861 33.39 -14.78 -21.40
N VAL A 862 34.19 -14.72 -20.35
CA VAL A 862 35.07 -15.80 -19.91
C VAL A 862 34.91 -15.98 -18.41
N ALA A 863 34.42 -17.15 -17.98
CA ALA A 863 34.25 -17.47 -16.58
C ALA A 863 35.57 -17.97 -15.97
N VAL A 864 36.04 -17.34 -14.89
CA VAL A 864 37.33 -17.60 -14.27
C VAL A 864 37.15 -17.84 -12.77
N ARG A 865 37.45 -19.05 -12.28
CA ARG A 865 37.35 -19.40 -10.84
C ARG A 865 38.59 -19.03 -10.02
N ARG A 866 39.76 -19.02 -10.66
CA ARG A 866 41.07 -18.71 -10.06
C ARG A 866 41.86 -17.86 -11.05
N PRO A 867 42.83 -17.06 -10.60
CA PRO A 867 43.67 -16.28 -11.51
C PRO A 867 44.22 -17.15 -12.65
N ALA A 868 43.87 -16.82 -13.89
CA ALA A 868 44.18 -17.64 -15.07
C ALA A 868 44.81 -16.79 -16.18
N TRP A 869 45.77 -17.36 -16.90
CA TRP A 869 46.42 -16.71 -18.03
C TRP A 869 45.77 -17.08 -19.36
N PHE A 870 45.32 -16.07 -20.09
CA PHE A 870 44.79 -16.20 -21.44
C PHE A 870 45.83 -15.73 -22.46
N MET A 871 46.14 -16.60 -23.42
CA MET A 871 46.96 -16.28 -24.57
C MET A 871 46.10 -15.66 -25.69
N VAL A 872 46.42 -14.44 -26.04
CA VAL A 872 45.85 -13.66 -27.15
C VAL A 872 46.74 -13.88 -28.37
N THR A 873 46.25 -14.57 -29.39
CA THR A 873 47.03 -14.87 -30.59
C THR A 873 46.48 -14.15 -31.82
N VAL A 874 47.27 -13.29 -32.45
CA VAL A 874 46.92 -12.59 -33.69
C VAL A 874 47.46 -13.36 -34.88
N ARG A 875 46.62 -13.61 -35.89
CA ARG A 875 46.94 -14.42 -37.07
C ARG A 875 46.53 -13.76 -38.36
N HIS A 876 47.30 -14.02 -39.42
CA HIS A 876 46.99 -13.66 -40.80
C HIS A 876 46.17 -14.79 -41.47
N ARG A 877 45.03 -14.44 -42.06
CA ARG A 877 44.17 -15.39 -42.75
C ARG A 877 44.69 -15.70 -44.15
N ASN A 878 45.29 -16.88 -44.30
CA ASN A 878 45.52 -17.47 -45.61
C ASN A 878 44.24 -18.11 -46.19
N LEU A 879 44.00 -17.89 -47.50
CA LEU A 879 42.88 -18.47 -48.25
C LEU A 879 42.99 -20.00 -48.40
N ALA A 880 44.21 -20.55 -48.34
CA ALA A 880 44.49 -21.97 -48.32
C ALA A 880 45.68 -22.26 -47.38
N GLY A 881 45.57 -23.33 -46.56
CA GLY A 881 46.62 -23.75 -45.63
C GLY A 881 46.45 -23.22 -44.19
N LYS A 882 47.53 -23.33 -43.39
CA LYS A 882 47.57 -22.82 -42.00
C LYS A 882 47.70 -21.29 -42.01
N HIS A 883 47.02 -20.64 -41.08
CA HIS A 883 47.08 -19.19 -40.87
C HIS A 883 48.41 -18.79 -40.24
N ASP A 884 49.08 -17.78 -40.81
CA ASP A 884 50.38 -17.33 -40.32
C ASP A 884 50.25 -16.60 -38.99
N LEU A 885 51.25 -16.77 -38.13
CA LEU A 885 51.29 -16.12 -36.83
C LEU A 885 51.82 -14.70 -36.98
N ILE A 886 51.01 -13.70 -36.62
CA ILE A 886 51.47 -12.31 -36.55
C ILE A 886 52.14 -12.08 -35.20
N GLY A 887 51.50 -12.47 -34.09
CA GLY A 887 52.08 -12.32 -32.76
C GLY A 887 51.23 -12.94 -31.64
N ARG A 888 51.81 -13.08 -30.45
CA ARG A 888 51.13 -13.56 -29.23
C ARG A 888 51.29 -12.55 -28.10
N ALA A 889 50.27 -12.43 -27.27
CA ALA A 889 50.29 -11.70 -26.01
C ALA A 889 49.61 -12.55 -24.91
N TYR A 890 49.90 -12.24 -23.65
CA TYR A 890 49.33 -12.94 -22.50
C TYR A 890 48.56 -11.95 -21.63
N LEU A 891 47.33 -12.32 -21.25
CA LEU A 891 46.42 -11.56 -20.41
C LEU A 891 46.16 -12.36 -19.14
N GLN A 892 46.50 -11.81 -17.98
CA GLN A 892 46.11 -12.40 -16.70
C GLN A 892 44.74 -11.87 -16.29
N LEU A 893 43.79 -12.78 -16.04
CA LEU A 893 42.48 -12.44 -15.47
C LEU A 893 42.48 -12.86 -14.00
N ASP A 894 42.59 -11.87 -13.12
CA ASP A 894 42.65 -12.05 -11.66
C ASP A 894 41.46 -11.35 -11.01
N PRO A 895 40.52 -12.09 -10.38
CA PRO A 895 39.34 -11.51 -9.71
C PRO A 895 39.70 -10.42 -8.68
N SER A 896 40.80 -10.58 -7.96
CA SER A 896 41.22 -9.62 -6.93
C SER A 896 41.55 -8.24 -7.48
N GLN A 897 41.92 -8.17 -8.77
CA GLN A 897 42.27 -6.92 -9.43
C GLN A 897 41.05 -6.16 -9.95
N TYR A 898 39.86 -6.75 -9.98
CA TYR A 898 38.66 -6.16 -10.61
C TYR A 898 37.44 -6.05 -9.67
N VAL A 899 37.67 -6.11 -8.35
CA VAL A 899 36.66 -5.91 -7.27
C VAL A 899 35.84 -4.62 -7.44
N ASP A 900 36.42 -3.59 -8.06
CA ASP A 900 35.76 -2.31 -8.29
C ASP A 900 34.70 -2.34 -9.42
N LEU A 901 34.58 -3.44 -10.17
CA LEU A 901 33.65 -3.64 -11.31
C LEU A 901 33.80 -2.55 -12.40
N ILE A 902 34.97 -1.90 -12.46
CA ILE A 902 35.29 -0.87 -13.46
C ILE A 902 35.96 -1.53 -14.67
N SER A 903 35.55 -1.15 -15.87
CA SER A 903 36.22 -1.61 -17.10
C SER A 903 37.63 -1.00 -17.21
N LYS A 904 38.65 -1.85 -17.38
CA LYS A 904 40.05 -1.45 -17.56
C LYS A 904 40.48 -1.69 -19.00
N ASP A 905 41.15 -0.70 -19.58
CA ASP A 905 41.77 -0.82 -20.90
C ASP A 905 43.20 -1.36 -20.71
N VAL A 906 43.48 -2.50 -21.34
CA VAL A 906 44.75 -3.23 -21.26
C VAL A 906 45.36 -3.25 -22.66
N LEU A 907 46.45 -2.50 -22.85
CA LEU A 907 47.23 -2.50 -24.09
C LEU A 907 48.35 -3.54 -23.96
N LEU A 908 48.26 -4.62 -24.73
CA LEU A 908 49.20 -5.74 -24.67
C LEU A 908 50.20 -5.68 -25.84
N PRO A 909 51.53 -5.66 -25.59
CA PRO A 909 52.52 -5.78 -26.64
C PRO A 909 52.52 -7.20 -27.21
N LEU A 910 52.57 -7.33 -28.54
CA LEU A 910 52.72 -8.62 -29.20
C LEU A 910 54.19 -9.07 -29.17
N SER A 911 54.41 -10.38 -29.15
CA SER A 911 55.75 -11.01 -29.15
C SER A 911 56.63 -10.62 -30.35
N THR A 912 56.05 -10.10 -31.43
CA THR A 912 56.72 -9.64 -32.64
C THR A 912 56.76 -8.10 -32.67
N LYS A 913 55.87 -7.46 -33.45
CA LYS A 913 55.68 -6.02 -33.55
C LYS A 913 54.18 -5.71 -33.51
N GLY A 914 53.84 -4.60 -32.87
CA GLY A 914 52.47 -4.14 -32.70
C GLY A 914 51.89 -4.42 -31.31
N HIS A 915 50.70 -3.88 -31.07
CA HIS A 915 49.99 -3.99 -29.80
C HIS A 915 48.56 -4.45 -30.04
N VAL A 916 47.94 -5.06 -29.03
CA VAL A 916 46.51 -5.35 -29.03
C VAL A 916 45.87 -4.67 -27.84
N LEU A 917 44.91 -3.80 -28.11
CA LEU A 917 44.12 -3.14 -27.10
C LEU A 917 42.91 -4.00 -26.74
N LEU A 918 42.87 -4.45 -25.49
CA LEU A 918 41.76 -5.15 -24.87
C LEU A 918 41.08 -4.24 -23.85
N ARG A 919 39.78 -4.37 -23.66
CA ARG A 919 39.07 -3.77 -22.51
C ARG A 919 38.45 -4.90 -21.71
N VAL A 920 38.93 -5.08 -20.49
CA VAL A 920 38.53 -6.15 -19.58
C VAL A 920 37.67 -5.58 -18.47
N SER A 921 36.57 -6.25 -18.15
CA SER A 921 35.72 -5.90 -17.00
C SER A 921 35.22 -7.16 -16.33
N MET A 922 35.16 -7.16 -15.00
CA MET A 922 34.59 -8.25 -14.20
C MET A 922 33.12 -7.96 -13.92
N GLU A 923 32.27 -8.98 -14.02
CA GLU A 923 30.86 -8.92 -13.65
C GLU A 923 30.67 -9.23 -12.15
N GLY A 924 29.55 -8.76 -11.58
CA GLY A 924 29.29 -8.60 -10.14
C GLY A 924 29.70 -9.74 -9.21
N GLU A 925 30.03 -9.38 -7.97
CA GLU A 925 30.39 -10.33 -6.89
C GLU A 925 29.19 -10.98 -6.19
N ARG A 926 27.94 -10.62 -6.57
CA ARG A 926 26.70 -11.07 -5.90
C ARG A 926 25.75 -11.72 -6.90
N ASP A 927 25.24 -12.91 -6.56
CA ASP A 927 24.18 -13.63 -7.30
C ASP A 927 22.80 -13.01 -6.96
N ASP A 928 22.60 -11.73 -7.30
CA ASP A 928 21.36 -10.99 -7.03
C ASP A 928 20.44 -10.92 -8.26
N ILE A 929 19.15 -10.62 -8.03
CA ILE A 929 18.16 -10.47 -9.10
C ILE A 929 18.59 -9.43 -10.15
N GLN A 930 19.22 -8.33 -9.73
CA GLN A 930 19.73 -7.27 -10.61
C GLN A 930 20.87 -7.75 -11.51
N PHE A 931 21.73 -8.65 -11.02
CA PHE A 931 22.81 -9.25 -11.77
C PHE A 931 22.27 -10.08 -12.93
N HIS A 932 21.26 -10.92 -12.69
CA HIS A 932 20.65 -11.76 -13.73
C HIS A 932 19.94 -10.96 -14.82
N PHE A 933 19.11 -9.98 -14.45
CA PHE A 933 18.49 -9.09 -15.44
C PHE A 933 19.55 -8.28 -16.21
N GLY A 934 20.55 -7.75 -15.50
CA GLY A 934 21.66 -7.03 -16.12
C GLY A 934 22.44 -7.91 -17.11
N ARG A 935 22.60 -9.20 -16.81
CA ARG A 935 23.23 -10.18 -17.69
C ARG A 935 22.39 -10.43 -18.94
N ALA A 936 21.09 -10.65 -18.79
CA ALA A 936 20.16 -10.81 -19.91
C ALA A 936 20.15 -9.59 -20.85
N PHE A 937 20.11 -8.36 -20.30
CA PHE A 937 20.20 -7.13 -21.08
C PHE A 937 21.50 -7.00 -21.87
N ARG A 938 22.63 -7.41 -21.27
CA ARG A 938 23.95 -7.39 -21.92
C ARG A 938 24.00 -8.35 -23.10
N TRP A 939 23.47 -9.57 -22.95
CA TRP A 939 23.36 -10.55 -24.02
C TRP A 939 22.54 -10.04 -25.20
N LEU A 940 21.33 -9.53 -24.96
CA LEU A 940 20.50 -8.97 -26.02
C LEU A 940 21.17 -7.80 -26.74
N LYS A 941 21.80 -6.89 -25.98
CA LYS A 941 22.50 -5.73 -26.54
C LYS A 941 23.75 -6.09 -27.35
N ARG A 942 24.48 -7.11 -26.92
CA ARG A 942 25.63 -7.65 -27.67
C ARG A 942 25.14 -8.22 -29.00
N THR A 943 24.17 -9.11 -28.94
CA THR A 943 23.56 -9.77 -30.11
C THR A 943 23.04 -8.73 -31.10
N GLU A 944 22.29 -7.71 -30.65
CA GLU A 944 21.85 -6.59 -31.50
C GLU A 944 23.02 -5.86 -32.14
N SER A 945 24.04 -5.48 -31.35
CA SER A 945 25.20 -4.74 -31.86
C SER A 945 25.96 -5.54 -32.91
N ASP A 946 26.08 -6.85 -32.72
CA ASP A 946 26.80 -7.76 -33.62
C ASP A 946 26.00 -8.01 -34.90
N MET A 947 24.69 -8.21 -34.80
CA MET A 947 23.79 -8.29 -35.96
C MET A 947 23.81 -7.01 -36.80
N VAL A 948 23.62 -5.85 -36.18
CA VAL A 948 23.68 -4.53 -36.86
C VAL A 948 25.06 -4.31 -37.48
N ARG A 949 26.12 -4.83 -36.86
CA ARG A 949 27.46 -4.75 -37.45
C ARG A 949 27.57 -5.57 -38.72
N LEU A 950 27.06 -6.80 -38.70
CA LEU A 950 27.13 -7.70 -39.84
C LEU A 950 26.39 -7.12 -41.06
N PHE A 951 25.25 -6.43 -40.85
CA PHE A 951 24.58 -5.63 -41.89
C PHE A 951 25.54 -4.62 -42.53
N VAL A 952 26.21 -3.79 -41.73
CA VAL A 952 27.15 -2.77 -42.23
C VAL A 952 28.37 -3.39 -42.88
N ASP A 953 28.89 -4.50 -42.37
CA ASP A 953 30.05 -5.18 -42.94
C ASP A 953 29.76 -5.71 -44.35
N LYS A 954 28.53 -6.15 -44.63
CA LYS A 954 28.12 -6.57 -45.99
C LYS A 954 28.04 -5.41 -46.98
N MET A 955 27.70 -4.21 -46.51
CA MET A 955 27.65 -2.99 -47.33
C MET A 955 29.04 -2.32 -47.51
N THR A 956 29.96 -2.56 -46.57
CA THR A 956 31.28 -1.89 -46.52
C THR A 956 32.16 -2.11 -47.78
N PRO A 957 32.21 -3.30 -48.41
CA PRO A 957 32.95 -3.50 -49.65
C PRO A 957 32.48 -2.59 -50.79
N VAL A 958 31.16 -2.39 -50.91
CA VAL A 958 30.56 -1.50 -51.92
C VAL A 958 30.96 -0.05 -51.66
N LEU A 959 30.89 0.36 -50.40
CA LEU A 959 31.34 1.68 -49.96
C LEU A 959 32.82 1.93 -50.30
N ARG A 960 33.72 0.99 -49.97
CA ARG A 960 35.17 1.15 -50.22
C ARG A 960 35.52 1.12 -51.71
N HIS A 961 34.76 0.39 -52.52
CA HIS A 961 34.97 0.34 -53.96
C HIS A 961 34.54 1.65 -54.65
N THR A 962 33.35 2.15 -54.31
CA THR A 962 32.78 3.38 -54.88
C THR A 962 33.49 4.63 -54.37
N LEU A 963 33.75 4.72 -53.06
CA LEU A 963 34.47 5.81 -52.42
C LEU A 963 35.98 5.49 -52.39
N SER A 964 36.65 5.69 -53.52
CA SER A 964 38.09 5.40 -53.68
C SER A 964 38.85 6.56 -54.34
N ARG A 965 40.16 6.69 -54.05
CA ARG A 965 41.02 7.70 -54.72
C ARG A 965 41.09 7.49 -56.25
N SER A 966 40.90 6.26 -56.74
CA SER A 966 40.77 5.97 -58.17
C SER A 966 39.50 6.56 -58.78
N ALA A 967 38.37 6.50 -58.05
CA ALA A 967 37.11 7.11 -58.48
C ALA A 967 37.19 8.65 -58.49
N ILE A 968 37.87 9.26 -57.51
CA ILE A 968 38.11 10.71 -57.50
C ILE A 968 38.94 11.12 -58.74
N LYS A 969 40.00 10.36 -59.05
CA LYS A 969 40.84 10.61 -60.23
C LYS A 969 40.11 10.41 -61.55
N SER A 970 39.12 9.51 -61.63
CA SER A 970 38.33 9.34 -62.84
C SER A 970 37.41 10.53 -63.10
N VAL A 971 36.89 11.18 -62.06
CA VAL A 971 36.05 12.40 -62.17
C VAL A 971 36.86 13.60 -62.67
N LEU A 972 38.14 13.68 -62.30
CA LEU A 972 39.00 14.83 -62.62
C LEU A 972 39.82 14.70 -63.91
N LYS A 973 39.77 13.54 -64.59
CA LYS A 973 40.48 13.37 -65.86
C LYS A 973 39.80 14.22 -66.96
N PRO A 974 40.52 15.18 -67.59
CA PRO A 974 39.97 15.90 -68.73
C PRO A 974 39.82 14.94 -69.91
N SER A 975 38.63 14.92 -70.50
CA SER A 975 38.39 14.22 -71.77
C SER A 975 39.28 14.85 -72.86
N VAL A 976 40.32 14.13 -73.27
CA VAL A 976 41.22 14.55 -74.36
C VAL A 976 41.24 13.43 -75.40
N GLY A 977 40.76 13.75 -76.60
CA GLY A 977 40.90 12.92 -77.81
C GLY A 977 39.63 12.15 -78.17
N GLY A 978 38.96 12.57 -79.25
CA GLY A 978 37.74 11.95 -79.74
C GLY A 978 37.93 10.49 -80.16
N ILE A 979 37.07 9.63 -79.61
CA ILE A 979 36.27 8.59 -80.26
C ILE A 979 35.17 8.24 -79.22
N ASP A 980 33.92 8.34 -79.65
CA ASP A 980 32.71 8.17 -78.84
C ASP A 980 32.56 6.74 -78.29
N TYR A 981 32.91 6.55 -77.02
CA TYR A 981 32.45 5.41 -76.22
C TYR A 981 31.43 5.80 -75.14
N ASN A 982 31.16 7.09 -74.96
CA ASN A 982 30.34 7.63 -73.85
C ASN A 982 28.94 8.10 -74.25
N ASP A 983 28.53 7.90 -75.50
CA ASP A 983 27.20 8.32 -75.99
C ASP A 983 26.05 7.46 -75.43
N ALA A 984 26.32 6.20 -75.06
CA ALA A 984 25.33 5.33 -74.44
C ALA A 984 25.00 5.68 -72.97
N LEU A 985 25.94 6.34 -72.26
CA LEU A 985 25.76 6.80 -70.87
C LEU A 985 25.11 8.20 -70.79
N ARG A 986 25.18 9.00 -71.86
CA ARG A 986 24.50 10.30 -71.95
C ARG A 986 23.01 10.18 -72.21
N PHE A 987 22.58 9.21 -73.03
CA PHE A 987 21.16 9.05 -73.35
C PHE A 987 20.32 8.49 -72.19
N SER A 988 20.90 7.64 -71.33
CA SER A 988 20.23 7.13 -70.13
C SER A 988 20.21 8.15 -68.99
N ASN A 989 21.28 8.92 -68.81
CA ASN A 989 21.39 9.92 -67.74
C ASN A 989 20.61 11.20 -68.01
N ASP A 990 20.35 11.57 -69.27
CA ASP A 990 19.51 12.75 -69.60
C ASP A 990 18.01 12.46 -69.44
N ALA A 991 17.60 11.19 -69.63
CA ALA A 991 16.25 10.72 -69.32
C ALA A 991 16.01 10.59 -67.81
N LEU A 992 17.02 10.19 -67.02
CA LEU A 992 16.98 10.08 -65.56
C LEU A 992 17.18 11.42 -64.84
N GLY A 993 17.97 12.35 -65.40
CA GLY A 993 18.11 13.72 -64.91
C GLY A 993 16.81 14.53 -64.99
N ARG A 994 15.91 14.19 -65.93
CA ARG A 994 14.55 14.74 -65.99
C ARG A 994 13.64 14.19 -64.90
N ILE A 995 13.89 12.98 -64.41
CA ILE A 995 13.14 12.38 -63.30
C ILE A 995 13.63 12.95 -61.95
N SER A 996 14.93 13.21 -61.79
CA SER A 996 15.47 13.92 -60.61
C SER A 996 15.14 15.41 -60.60
N ALA A 997 14.95 16.03 -61.76
CA ALA A 997 14.37 17.38 -61.88
C ALA A 997 12.87 17.39 -61.54
N ALA A 998 12.11 16.35 -61.93
CA ALA A 998 10.71 16.20 -61.57
C ALA A 998 10.51 15.95 -60.06
N TYR A 999 11.42 15.21 -59.41
CA TYR A 999 11.43 15.00 -57.96
C TYR A 999 11.76 16.29 -57.20
N ARG A 1000 12.72 17.09 -57.69
CA ARG A 1000 13.02 18.44 -57.18
C ARG A 1000 11.85 19.43 -57.30
N SER A 1001 10.97 19.27 -58.28
CA SER A 1001 9.74 20.09 -58.40
C SER A 1001 8.57 19.60 -57.55
N ALA A 1002 8.59 18.36 -57.05
CA ALA A 1002 7.54 17.79 -56.22
C ALA A 1002 7.81 17.92 -54.71
N VAL A 1003 9.08 17.95 -54.29
CA VAL A 1003 9.50 18.19 -52.90
C VAL A 1003 9.85 19.66 -52.73
N GLY A 1004 8.84 20.46 -52.36
CA GLY A 1004 8.99 21.89 -52.09
C GLY A 1004 10.02 22.16 -51.00
N THR A 1005 11.23 22.55 -51.40
CA THR A 1005 12.24 23.10 -50.51
C THR A 1005 12.46 24.56 -50.88
N GLY A 1006 11.92 25.45 -50.04
CA GLY A 1006 12.17 26.88 -50.12
C GLY A 1006 13.65 27.17 -49.93
N GLN A 1007 14.31 27.61 -51.00
CA GLN A 1007 15.55 28.36 -50.89
C GLN A 1007 15.20 29.80 -50.53
N ASP A 1008 15.28 30.12 -49.24
CA ASP A 1008 15.59 31.48 -48.82
C ASP A 1008 16.34 31.46 -47.48
N LYS A 1009 17.50 32.14 -47.46
CA LYS A 1009 18.47 32.30 -46.36
C LYS A 1009 19.35 31.05 -46.17
N TYR A 1010 20.66 31.06 -46.44
CA TYR A 1010 21.66 32.04 -46.04
C TYR A 1010 22.74 32.19 -47.13
N SER A 1011 22.75 33.33 -47.80
CA SER A 1011 23.91 33.82 -48.53
C SER A 1011 24.77 34.66 -47.58
N ILE A 1012 26.05 34.31 -47.43
CA ILE A 1012 27.06 35.14 -46.77
C ILE A 1012 27.27 36.40 -47.64
N PRO A 1013 27.07 37.62 -47.13
CA PRO A 1013 27.34 38.84 -47.90
C PRO A 1013 28.84 39.09 -47.97
N LEU A 1014 29.42 39.03 -49.17
CA LEU A 1014 30.71 39.67 -49.45
C LEU A 1014 30.46 41.14 -49.85
N PRO A 1015 31.34 42.08 -49.44
CA PRO A 1015 31.15 43.52 -49.70
C PRO A 1015 31.37 43.88 -51.18
N PRO A 1016 30.74 44.95 -51.71
CA PRO A 1016 30.74 45.27 -53.14
C PRO A 1016 31.75 46.36 -53.51
N SER A 1017 32.85 45.98 -54.17
CA SER A 1017 33.68 46.80 -55.09
C SER A 1017 34.80 45.87 -55.58
N GLU A 1018 35.10 45.64 -56.85
CA GLU A 1018 35.08 46.50 -58.03
C GLU A 1018 34.78 45.68 -59.30
N GLN A 1019 34.12 46.32 -60.27
CA GLN A 1019 33.99 45.82 -61.63
C GLN A 1019 35.28 46.12 -62.42
N ALA A 1020 35.84 45.12 -63.09
CA ALA A 1020 36.67 45.37 -64.28
C ALA A 1020 36.40 44.30 -65.36
N LYS A 1021 35.90 44.79 -66.49
CA LYS A 1021 35.74 44.08 -67.77
C LYS A 1021 37.11 43.75 -68.37
N GLY A 1022 37.26 42.58 -69.01
CA GLY A 1022 38.13 42.44 -70.18
C GLY A 1022 38.93 41.14 -70.33
N SER A 1023 38.56 40.37 -71.37
CA SER A 1023 39.35 39.40 -72.18
C SER A 1023 39.50 37.93 -71.70
N PRO A 1024 39.52 36.96 -72.65
CA PRO A 1024 39.24 35.56 -72.39
C PRO A 1024 40.52 34.77 -72.11
N GLN A 1025 40.63 34.22 -70.91
CA GLN A 1025 41.51 33.10 -70.61
C GLN A 1025 40.64 31.95 -70.12
N HIS A 1026 40.88 30.76 -70.67
CA HIS A 1026 40.29 29.50 -70.23
C HIS A 1026 40.55 29.28 -68.73
N ILE A 1027 39.64 29.76 -67.88
CA ILE A 1027 39.55 29.30 -66.50
C ILE A 1027 39.00 27.89 -66.59
N ARG A 1028 39.83 26.90 -66.24
CA ARG A 1028 39.46 25.51 -66.05
C ARG A 1028 38.26 25.47 -65.08
N ARG A 1029 37.04 25.33 -65.60
CA ARG A 1029 35.87 24.99 -64.77
C ARG A 1029 36.15 23.60 -64.20
N GLY A 1030 36.15 23.48 -62.88
CA GLY A 1030 36.14 22.18 -62.21
C GLY A 1030 34.90 21.36 -62.61
N PRO A 1031 34.88 20.05 -62.30
CA PRO A 1031 33.75 19.19 -62.61
C PRO A 1031 32.46 19.73 -62.00
N SER A 1032 31.35 19.64 -62.74
CA SER A 1032 30.04 20.09 -62.28
C SER A 1032 29.49 19.17 -61.19
N ASP A 1033 28.61 19.69 -60.32
CA ASP A 1033 27.96 18.90 -59.26
C ASP A 1033 27.31 17.61 -59.80
N ALA A 1034 26.74 17.66 -61.01
CA ALA A 1034 26.15 16.50 -61.67
C ALA A 1034 27.18 15.43 -62.08
N GLU A 1035 28.38 15.83 -62.51
CA GLU A 1035 29.47 14.90 -62.83
C GLU A 1035 30.07 14.27 -61.57
N ILE A 1036 30.14 15.03 -60.48
CA ILE A 1036 30.60 14.56 -59.16
C ILE A 1036 29.59 13.57 -58.57
N GLU A 1037 28.30 13.86 -58.66
CA GLU A 1037 27.21 12.99 -58.20
C GLU A 1037 27.11 11.69 -59.01
N ALA A 1038 27.27 11.76 -60.34
CA ALA A 1038 27.23 10.59 -61.22
C ALA A 1038 28.28 9.52 -60.83
N ALA A 1039 29.41 9.92 -60.26
CA ALA A 1039 30.47 9.01 -59.84
C ALA A 1039 30.11 8.15 -58.61
N ILE A 1040 29.18 8.62 -57.77
CA ILE A 1040 28.69 7.88 -56.59
C ILE A 1040 27.30 7.27 -56.80
N HIS A 1041 26.66 7.48 -57.95
CA HIS A 1041 25.35 6.90 -58.27
C HIS A 1041 25.24 5.37 -58.07
N PRO A 1042 26.27 4.56 -58.42
CA PRO A 1042 26.22 3.11 -58.14
C PRO A 1042 26.06 2.77 -56.66
N LEU A 1043 26.54 3.64 -55.76
CA LEU A 1043 26.33 3.50 -54.32
C LEU A 1043 24.89 3.85 -53.95
N PHE A 1044 24.32 4.91 -54.52
CA PHE A 1044 22.91 5.26 -54.29
C PHE A 1044 21.97 4.16 -54.78
N ASP A 1045 22.18 3.59 -55.97
CA ASP A 1045 21.36 2.49 -56.49
C ASP A 1045 21.41 1.25 -55.58
N TYR A 1046 22.61 0.91 -55.08
CA TYR A 1046 22.80 -0.20 -54.14
C TYR A 1046 22.11 0.08 -52.80
N LEU A 1047 22.26 1.31 -52.28
CA LEU A 1047 21.61 1.73 -51.05
C LEU A 1047 20.11 1.73 -51.22
N ASP A 1048 19.52 2.34 -52.24
CA ASP A 1048 18.07 2.39 -52.47
C ASP A 1048 17.45 0.99 -52.59
N THR A 1049 18.10 0.08 -53.32
CA THR A 1049 17.62 -1.30 -53.48
C THR A 1049 17.55 -2.03 -52.13
N ASN A 1050 18.58 -1.86 -51.28
CA ASN A 1050 18.60 -2.48 -49.95
C ASN A 1050 17.76 -1.71 -48.93
N ASN A 1051 17.73 -0.39 -49.04
CA ASN A 1051 17.00 0.52 -48.16
C ASN A 1051 15.50 0.29 -48.30
N HIS A 1052 15.00 -0.03 -49.50
CA HIS A 1052 13.61 -0.42 -49.68
C HIS A 1052 13.23 -1.67 -48.86
N THR A 1053 14.06 -2.73 -48.90
CA THR A 1053 13.84 -3.93 -48.10
C THR A 1053 14.00 -3.65 -46.61
N LEU A 1054 15.02 -2.88 -46.21
CA LEU A 1054 15.27 -2.54 -44.81
C LEU A 1054 14.15 -1.66 -44.23
N ALA A 1055 13.69 -0.62 -44.93
CA ALA A 1055 12.64 0.29 -44.48
C ALA A 1055 11.25 -0.37 -44.41
N SER A 1056 11.00 -1.36 -45.27
CA SER A 1056 9.73 -2.10 -45.30
C SER A 1056 9.66 -3.29 -44.34
N THR A 1057 10.75 -3.59 -43.62
CA THR A 1057 10.81 -4.76 -42.74
C THR A 1057 11.40 -4.48 -41.37
N LEU A 1058 12.38 -3.58 -41.23
CA LEU A 1058 12.96 -3.21 -39.93
C LEU A 1058 12.05 -2.26 -39.16
N SER A 1059 12.07 -2.41 -37.82
CA SER A 1059 11.49 -1.42 -36.91
C SER A 1059 12.17 -0.05 -37.13
N PRO A 1060 11.49 1.08 -36.86
CA PRO A 1060 12.11 2.40 -37.01
C PRO A 1060 13.37 2.51 -36.17
N ASP A 1061 13.39 1.98 -34.95
CA ASP A 1061 14.56 2.01 -34.08
C ASP A 1061 15.72 1.16 -34.63
N ALA A 1062 15.45 -0.06 -35.11
CA ALA A 1062 16.45 -0.92 -35.74
C ALA A 1062 17.01 -0.29 -37.01
N MET A 1063 16.15 0.32 -37.83
CA MET A 1063 16.53 1.04 -39.04
C MET A 1063 17.47 2.21 -38.73
N HIS A 1064 17.11 3.05 -37.76
CA HIS A 1064 17.96 4.15 -37.30
C HIS A 1064 19.31 3.64 -36.78
N MET A 1065 19.34 2.50 -36.08
CA MET A 1065 20.59 1.90 -35.59
C MET A 1065 21.51 1.45 -36.73
N VAL A 1066 20.96 0.75 -37.73
CA VAL A 1066 21.70 0.32 -38.93
C VAL A 1066 22.22 1.53 -39.70
N MET A 1067 21.36 2.50 -40.00
CA MET A 1067 21.73 3.69 -40.76
C MET A 1067 22.73 4.58 -40.04
N ALA A 1068 22.58 4.78 -38.73
CA ALA A 1068 23.56 5.54 -37.95
C ALA A 1068 24.93 4.85 -37.87
N LYS A 1069 24.98 3.52 -37.89
CA LYS A 1069 26.25 2.75 -37.92
C LYS A 1069 26.87 2.77 -39.31
N LEU A 1070 26.06 2.67 -40.36
CA LEU A 1070 26.49 2.84 -41.75
C LEU A 1070 27.05 4.24 -42.01
N TRP A 1071 26.40 5.29 -41.51
CA TRP A 1071 26.89 6.66 -41.58
C TRP A 1071 28.26 6.84 -40.93
N LYS A 1072 28.48 6.25 -39.75
CA LYS A 1072 29.82 6.25 -39.12
C LYS A 1072 30.86 5.57 -39.99
N GLN A 1073 30.50 4.48 -40.66
CA GLN A 1073 31.38 3.78 -41.58
C GLN A 1073 31.71 4.65 -42.80
N ILE A 1074 30.73 5.35 -43.37
CA ILE A 1074 30.92 6.33 -44.46
C ILE A 1074 31.89 7.44 -44.05
N LEU A 1075 31.68 8.05 -42.87
CA LEU A 1075 32.57 9.08 -42.34
C LEU A 1075 34.00 8.56 -42.19
N MET A 1076 34.18 7.32 -41.73
CA MET A 1076 35.49 6.68 -41.63
C MET A 1076 36.12 6.42 -43.00
N THR A 1077 35.34 5.97 -43.98
CA THR A 1077 35.83 5.73 -45.35
C THR A 1077 36.26 7.04 -46.01
N ILE A 1078 35.46 8.11 -45.92
CA ILE A 1078 35.79 9.41 -46.52
C ILE A 1078 36.98 10.07 -45.79
N GLU A 1079 37.03 10.01 -44.47
CA GLU A 1079 38.20 10.49 -43.71
C GLU A 1079 39.48 9.80 -44.17
N ALA A 1080 39.46 8.48 -44.35
CA ALA A 1080 40.62 7.70 -44.82
C ALA A 1080 41.01 8.00 -46.28
N LEU A 1081 40.12 8.61 -47.08
CA LEU A 1081 40.48 9.14 -48.41
C LEU A 1081 41.23 10.46 -48.30
N ILE A 1082 40.84 11.30 -47.34
CA ILE A 1082 41.32 12.68 -47.19
C ILE A 1082 42.64 12.69 -46.43
N VAL A 1083 42.67 12.14 -45.22
CA VAL A 1083 43.82 12.14 -44.31
C VAL A 1083 44.28 10.71 -43.99
N PRO A 1084 45.59 10.50 -43.74
CA PRO A 1084 46.10 9.19 -43.32
C PRO A 1084 45.64 8.85 -41.90
N PRO A 1085 45.66 7.56 -41.51
CA PRO A 1085 45.47 7.17 -40.12
C PRO A 1085 46.55 7.78 -39.23
N LEU A 1086 46.25 7.96 -37.95
CA LEU A 1086 47.22 8.49 -36.99
C LEU A 1086 48.23 7.39 -36.64
N SER A 1087 49.52 7.63 -36.88
CA SER A 1087 50.61 6.71 -36.54
C SER A 1087 51.90 7.50 -36.32
N ASP A 1088 52.81 6.93 -35.54
CA ASP A 1088 54.16 7.40 -35.25
C ASP A 1088 55.14 7.24 -36.41
N LYS A 1089 54.77 6.50 -37.47
CA LYS A 1089 55.56 6.28 -38.69
C LYS A 1089 55.28 7.34 -39.75
N PRO A 1090 56.20 7.62 -40.68
CA PRO A 1090 55.94 8.55 -41.77
C PRO A 1090 54.84 8.00 -42.70
N SER A 1091 53.91 8.86 -43.12
CA SER A 1091 52.90 8.49 -44.12
C SER A 1091 53.48 8.67 -45.52
N SER A 1092 53.28 7.70 -46.41
CA SER A 1092 53.53 7.85 -47.85
C SER A 1092 52.33 8.41 -48.62
N MET A 1093 51.24 8.76 -47.93
CA MET A 1093 50.02 9.28 -48.55
C MET A 1093 50.22 10.74 -48.98
N PRO A 1094 50.15 11.06 -50.29
CA PRO A 1094 50.25 12.44 -50.74
C PRO A 1094 48.98 13.22 -50.40
N PRO A 1095 49.09 14.53 -50.08
CA PRO A 1095 47.93 15.39 -49.89
C PRO A 1095 47.10 15.43 -51.17
N LEU A 1096 45.78 15.42 -51.03
CA LEU A 1096 44.86 15.61 -52.16
C LEU A 1096 44.97 17.04 -52.69
N SER A 1097 44.80 17.22 -54.00
CA SER A 1097 44.65 18.56 -54.59
C SER A 1097 43.33 19.22 -54.16
N GLU A 1098 43.26 20.54 -54.25
CA GLU A 1098 42.06 21.32 -53.90
C GLU A 1098 40.79 20.80 -54.60
N SER A 1099 40.90 20.44 -55.89
CA SER A 1099 39.81 19.84 -56.67
C SER A 1099 39.46 18.41 -56.25
N GLU A 1100 40.44 17.60 -55.83
CA GLU A 1100 40.19 16.24 -55.32
C GLU A 1100 39.53 16.26 -53.94
N LEU A 1101 39.92 17.23 -53.10
CA LEU A 1101 39.34 17.45 -51.78
C LEU A 1101 37.89 17.93 -51.89
N ASP A 1102 37.59 18.87 -52.80
CA ASP A 1102 36.22 19.34 -53.04
C ASP A 1102 35.28 18.21 -53.48
N VAL A 1103 35.73 17.32 -54.39
CA VAL A 1103 34.97 16.12 -54.80
C VAL A 1103 34.62 15.23 -53.61
N ALA A 1104 35.58 14.93 -52.73
CA ALA A 1104 35.36 14.07 -51.57
C ALA A 1104 34.38 14.69 -50.55
N LEU A 1105 34.46 16.01 -50.32
CA LEU A 1105 33.58 16.72 -49.40
C LEU A 1105 32.16 16.89 -49.98
N ARG A 1106 32.02 17.04 -51.30
CA ARG A 1106 30.73 17.04 -51.98
C ARG A 1106 30.05 15.68 -51.94
N TRP A 1107 30.78 14.58 -52.14
CA TRP A 1107 30.25 13.23 -51.91
C TRP A 1107 29.71 13.05 -50.49
N LEU A 1108 30.40 13.58 -49.48
CA LEU A 1108 29.93 13.54 -48.10
C LEU A 1108 28.65 14.36 -47.88
N LYS A 1109 28.49 15.51 -48.56
CA LYS A 1109 27.25 16.30 -48.53
C LYS A 1109 26.09 15.59 -49.25
N PHE A 1110 26.32 15.00 -50.42
CA PHE A 1110 25.31 14.23 -51.14
C PHE A 1110 24.84 13.02 -50.32
N LEU A 1111 25.76 12.29 -49.70
CA LEU A 1111 25.41 11.18 -48.81
C LEU A 1111 24.63 11.68 -47.58
N ARG A 1112 25.01 12.81 -46.96
CA ARG A 1112 24.23 13.40 -45.86
C ARG A 1112 22.78 13.65 -46.29
N ASP A 1113 22.58 14.27 -47.45
CA ASP A 1113 21.25 14.65 -47.93
C ASP A 1113 20.41 13.41 -48.28
N PHE A 1114 21.05 12.38 -48.83
CA PHE A 1114 20.44 11.07 -49.06
C PHE A 1114 19.96 10.41 -47.75
N PHE A 1115 20.79 10.34 -46.71
CA PHE A 1115 20.40 9.74 -45.42
C PHE A 1115 19.40 10.60 -44.64
N TYR A 1116 19.34 11.91 -44.90
CA TYR A 1116 18.38 12.80 -44.26
C TYR A 1116 16.97 12.66 -44.86
N ALA A 1117 16.87 12.29 -46.15
CA ALA A 1117 15.59 12.06 -46.84
C ALA A 1117 14.56 13.18 -46.62
N GLY A 1118 14.98 14.45 -46.56
CA GLY A 1118 14.09 15.59 -46.39
C GLY A 1118 13.41 15.73 -45.01
N GLY A 1119 13.77 14.91 -44.03
CA GLY A 1119 13.16 14.90 -42.70
C GLY A 1119 11.98 13.93 -42.53
N ASP A 1120 11.77 13.02 -43.48
CA ASP A 1120 10.80 11.92 -43.36
C ASP A 1120 11.15 10.98 -42.20
N ASP A 1121 10.14 10.30 -41.64
CA ASP A 1121 10.29 9.36 -40.50
C ASP A 1121 11.24 8.17 -40.79
N SER A 1122 11.50 7.88 -42.07
CA SER A 1122 12.46 6.89 -42.54
C SER A 1122 13.92 7.39 -42.61
N GLY A 1123 14.14 8.69 -42.47
CA GLY A 1123 15.44 9.35 -42.56
C GLY A 1123 16.16 9.45 -41.21
N VAL A 1124 17.49 9.54 -41.23
CA VAL A 1124 18.29 9.73 -40.02
C VAL A 1124 18.27 11.21 -39.60
N PRO A 1125 18.00 11.55 -38.32
CA PRO A 1125 17.99 12.94 -37.86
C PRO A 1125 19.30 13.67 -38.12
N LEU A 1126 19.22 14.96 -38.50
CA LEU A 1126 20.39 15.82 -38.73
C LEU A 1126 21.33 15.88 -37.53
N SER A 1127 20.80 15.81 -36.30
CA SER A 1127 21.62 15.77 -35.08
C SER A 1127 22.55 14.55 -35.00
N THR A 1128 22.18 13.46 -35.67
CA THR A 1128 22.98 12.23 -35.74
C THR A 1128 23.94 12.25 -36.92
N LEU A 1129 23.50 12.83 -38.06
CA LEU A 1129 24.31 12.97 -39.27
C LEU A 1129 25.41 14.03 -39.13
N GLN A 1130 25.06 15.24 -38.69
CA GLN A 1130 25.97 16.36 -38.38
C GLN A 1130 26.64 16.20 -37.01
N ASN A 1131 27.19 15.02 -36.77
CA ASN A 1131 27.93 14.74 -35.55
C ASN A 1131 29.29 15.47 -35.53
N ALA A 1132 29.97 15.47 -34.39
CA ALA A 1132 31.26 16.13 -34.22
C ALA A 1132 32.30 15.71 -35.28
N LYS A 1133 32.28 14.43 -35.71
CA LYS A 1133 33.19 13.89 -36.71
C LYS A 1133 32.87 14.40 -38.13
N PHE A 1134 31.58 14.56 -38.46
CA PHE A 1134 31.18 15.22 -39.70
C PHE A 1134 31.68 16.66 -39.77
N ASN A 1135 31.49 17.43 -38.68
CA ASN A 1135 31.97 18.82 -38.61
C ASN A 1135 33.50 18.90 -38.65
N GLU A 1136 34.19 17.95 -38.03
CA GLU A 1136 35.65 17.81 -38.09
C GLU A 1136 36.13 17.58 -39.53
N ILE A 1137 35.51 16.65 -40.27
CA ILE A 1137 35.84 16.42 -41.69
C ILE A 1137 35.52 17.66 -42.55
N MET A 1138 34.42 18.36 -42.28
CA MET A 1138 34.08 19.61 -42.98
C MET A 1138 35.04 20.77 -42.68
N SER A 1139 35.72 20.75 -41.53
CA SER A 1139 36.74 21.75 -41.17
C SER A 1139 38.10 21.51 -41.83
N VAL A 1140 38.30 20.35 -42.46
CA VAL A 1140 39.57 19.95 -43.10
C VAL A 1140 40.12 20.98 -44.09
N PRO A 1141 39.32 21.58 -45.01
CA PRO A 1141 39.84 22.57 -45.96
C PRO A 1141 40.58 23.73 -45.29
N ILE A 1142 40.07 24.20 -44.15
CA ILE A 1142 40.67 25.31 -43.40
C ILE A 1142 42.10 24.95 -42.99
N TYR A 1143 42.31 23.74 -42.49
CA TYR A 1143 43.61 23.27 -42.01
C TYR A 1143 44.55 22.81 -43.12
N TYR A 1144 44.04 22.48 -44.32
CA TYR A 1144 44.87 22.13 -45.47
C TYR A 1144 45.70 23.32 -45.95
N ASP A 1145 45.14 24.53 -45.87
CA ASP A 1145 45.75 25.77 -46.35
C ASP A 1145 46.71 26.44 -45.35
N TRP A 1146 46.72 26.01 -44.09
CA TRP A 1146 47.56 26.60 -43.04
C TRP A 1146 49.05 26.28 -43.21
N SER A 1147 49.96 27.11 -42.67
CA SER A 1147 51.39 26.78 -42.65
C SER A 1147 51.70 25.64 -41.67
N THR A 1148 52.85 24.98 -41.83
CA THR A 1148 53.22 23.85 -40.95
C THR A 1148 53.41 24.31 -39.50
N ASP A 1149 53.94 25.53 -39.31
CA ASP A 1149 54.18 26.11 -37.99
C ASP A 1149 52.87 26.46 -37.28
N ASP A 1150 51.90 27.06 -37.99
CA ASP A 1150 50.57 27.37 -37.45
C ASP A 1150 49.82 26.11 -37.01
N LEU A 1151 49.94 25.02 -37.79
CA LEU A 1151 49.35 23.73 -37.45
C LEU A 1151 50.02 23.11 -36.20
N MET A 1152 51.33 23.26 -36.04
CA MET A 1152 52.05 22.77 -34.85
C MET A 1152 51.67 23.55 -33.59
N GLU A 1153 51.51 24.87 -33.67
CA GLU A 1153 51.07 25.71 -32.54
C GLU A 1153 49.63 25.36 -32.11
N GLU A 1154 48.72 25.24 -33.09
CA GLU A 1154 47.33 24.87 -32.82
C GLU A 1154 47.22 23.44 -32.24
N CYS A 1155 48.07 22.52 -32.71
CA CYS A 1155 48.18 21.17 -32.17
C CYS A 1155 48.60 21.20 -30.68
N ILE A 1156 49.59 22.02 -30.30
CA ILE A 1156 50.03 22.15 -28.90
C ILE A 1156 48.91 22.75 -28.04
N ARG A 1157 48.23 23.78 -28.53
CA ARG A 1157 47.10 24.43 -27.84
C ARG A 1157 45.94 23.45 -27.62
N GLY A 1158 45.58 22.70 -28.65
CA GLY A 1158 44.55 21.66 -28.60
C GLY A 1158 44.92 20.51 -27.66
N PHE A 1159 46.19 20.14 -27.59
CA PHE A 1159 46.69 19.10 -26.69
C PHE A 1159 46.56 19.51 -25.21
N GLN A 1160 46.94 20.74 -24.85
CA GLN A 1160 46.80 21.26 -23.48
C GLN A 1160 45.33 21.32 -23.03
N SER A 1161 44.40 21.67 -23.93
CA SER A 1161 42.95 21.65 -23.67
C SER A 1161 42.43 20.22 -23.46
N THR A 1162 42.96 19.26 -24.23
CA THR A 1162 42.59 17.84 -24.13
C THR A 1162 43.05 17.22 -22.82
N LEU A 1163 44.23 17.57 -22.32
CA LEU A 1163 44.73 17.15 -21.00
C LEU A 1163 43.87 17.68 -19.85
N LYS A 1164 43.43 18.95 -19.94
CA LYS A 1164 42.56 19.57 -18.92
C LYS A 1164 41.16 18.95 -18.88
N SER A 1165 40.59 18.61 -20.04
CA SER A 1165 39.22 18.08 -20.16
C SER A 1165 39.10 16.57 -19.90
N LYS A 1166 40.13 15.76 -20.20
CA LYS A 1166 40.11 14.31 -19.96
C LYS A 1166 40.17 13.92 -18.48
N ALA A 1167 40.75 14.76 -17.62
CA ALA A 1167 40.74 14.57 -16.16
C ALA A 1167 39.33 14.58 -15.53
N MET A 1168 38.30 15.05 -16.25
CA MET A 1168 36.93 15.22 -15.74
C MET A 1168 35.92 14.18 -16.28
N LYS A 1169 36.31 13.22 -17.13
CA LYS A 1169 35.37 12.25 -17.71
C LYS A 1169 35.16 11.04 -16.78
N PRO A 1170 33.90 10.67 -16.44
CA PRO A 1170 33.63 9.48 -15.64
C PRO A 1170 33.97 8.18 -16.41
N SER A 1171 34.56 7.22 -15.71
CA SER A 1171 34.87 5.89 -16.23
C SER A 1171 33.61 5.09 -16.58
N LYS A 1172 33.72 4.13 -17.50
CA LYS A 1172 32.58 3.31 -17.93
C LYS A 1172 32.30 2.23 -16.88
N SER A 1173 31.26 2.39 -16.07
CA SER A 1173 30.80 1.33 -15.17
C SER A 1173 29.79 0.38 -15.83
N ILE A 1174 29.75 -0.87 -15.36
CA ILE A 1174 28.75 -1.90 -15.73
C ILE A 1174 27.39 -1.60 -15.10
N ILE A 1175 27.36 -1.02 -13.90
CA ILE A 1175 26.14 -0.63 -13.16
C ILE A 1175 25.22 0.28 -13.99
N GLY A 1176 25.77 1.15 -14.83
CA GLY A 1176 25.00 2.02 -15.74
C GLY A 1176 24.41 1.32 -16.98
N GLN A 1177 24.39 -0.02 -17.02
CA GLN A 1177 23.82 -0.82 -18.11
C GLN A 1177 22.79 -1.85 -17.62
N ARG A 1178 22.19 -1.63 -16.44
CA ARG A 1178 21.26 -2.57 -15.80
C ARG A 1178 19.89 -2.65 -16.47
N ASN A 1179 19.41 -1.55 -17.05
CA ASN A 1179 18.12 -1.45 -17.73
C ASN A 1179 18.14 -0.28 -18.76
N LEU A 1180 17.09 -0.10 -19.57
CA LEU A 1180 17.07 0.99 -20.55
C LEU A 1180 17.13 2.37 -19.88
N GLY A 1181 16.52 2.54 -18.70
CA GLY A 1181 16.50 3.79 -17.95
C GLY A 1181 17.90 4.28 -17.54
N THR A 1182 18.71 3.41 -16.94
CA THR A 1182 20.10 3.69 -16.57
C THR A 1182 20.99 3.97 -17.79
N ILE A 1183 20.75 3.26 -18.90
CA ILE A 1183 21.45 3.51 -20.17
C ILE A 1183 21.07 4.88 -20.74
N ARG A 1184 19.80 5.28 -20.69
CA ARG A 1184 19.31 6.59 -21.13
C ARG A 1184 19.90 7.71 -20.27
N ALA A 1185 19.85 7.57 -18.94
CA ALA A 1185 20.45 8.52 -17.98
C ALA A 1185 21.95 8.71 -18.20
N ARG A 1186 22.67 7.63 -18.52
CA ARG A 1186 24.08 7.70 -18.87
C ARG A 1186 24.33 8.38 -20.21
N LYS A 1187 23.50 8.09 -21.22
CA LYS A 1187 23.61 8.73 -22.55
C LYS A 1187 23.32 10.23 -22.46
N THR A 1188 22.35 10.65 -21.67
CA THR A 1188 22.07 12.08 -21.40
C THR A 1188 23.22 12.73 -20.64
N ALA A 1189 23.74 12.10 -19.58
CA ALA A 1189 24.92 12.60 -18.85
C ALA A 1189 26.17 12.72 -19.74
N LYS A 1190 26.34 11.81 -20.71
CA LYS A 1190 27.42 11.90 -21.72
C LYS A 1190 27.19 13.05 -22.71
N ARG A 1191 25.94 13.31 -23.12
CA ARG A 1191 25.60 14.41 -24.04
C ARG A 1191 25.75 15.78 -23.39
N SER A 1192 25.54 15.88 -22.06
CA SER A 1192 25.70 17.13 -21.31
C SER A 1192 27.15 17.48 -20.94
N ALA A 1193 28.11 16.58 -21.14
CA ALA A 1193 29.52 16.85 -20.86
C ALA A 1193 30.15 17.73 -21.97
N PRO A 1194 30.97 18.74 -21.62
CA PRO A 1194 31.62 19.60 -22.60
C PRO A 1194 32.51 18.78 -23.54
N GLN A 1195 32.27 18.90 -24.86
CA GLN A 1195 33.10 18.23 -25.86
C GLN A 1195 34.46 18.93 -25.93
N ALA A 1196 35.53 18.17 -25.69
CA ALA A 1196 36.89 18.64 -25.93
C ALA A 1196 37.10 18.92 -27.42
N SER A 1197 37.97 19.87 -27.77
CA SER A 1197 38.31 20.20 -29.15
C SER A 1197 38.90 18.99 -29.86
N ASN A 1198 38.10 18.31 -30.70
CA ASN A 1198 38.51 17.09 -31.41
C ASN A 1198 39.49 17.37 -32.57
N HIS A 1199 39.67 18.62 -32.97
CA HIS A 1199 40.50 18.99 -34.14
C HIS A 1199 41.99 18.65 -33.98
N THR A 1200 42.49 18.43 -32.76
CA THR A 1200 43.90 18.10 -32.52
C THR A 1200 44.33 16.82 -33.24
N GLU A 1201 43.51 15.77 -33.21
CA GLU A 1201 43.84 14.50 -33.88
C GLU A 1201 43.82 14.67 -35.41
N LEU A 1202 42.91 15.47 -35.95
CA LEU A 1202 42.86 15.80 -37.37
C LEU A 1202 44.09 16.58 -37.83
N ILE A 1203 44.49 17.61 -37.09
CA ILE A 1203 45.68 18.42 -37.37
C ILE A 1203 46.93 17.54 -37.37
N MET A 1204 47.07 16.61 -36.43
CA MET A 1204 48.17 15.64 -36.40
C MET A 1204 48.18 14.73 -37.63
N LYS A 1205 47.02 14.30 -38.13
CA LYS A 1205 46.93 13.51 -39.38
C LYS A 1205 47.32 14.32 -40.61
N ILE A 1206 46.98 15.62 -40.65
CA ILE A 1206 47.37 16.52 -41.74
C ILE A 1206 48.89 16.76 -41.73
N LEU A 1207 49.46 17.03 -40.54
CA LEU A 1207 50.91 17.19 -40.36
C LEU A 1207 51.70 15.97 -40.85
N ARG A 1208 51.13 14.75 -40.75
CA ARG A 1208 51.75 13.51 -41.21
C ARG A 1208 51.95 13.43 -42.73
N MET A 1209 51.24 14.24 -43.52
CA MET A 1209 51.42 14.33 -44.97
C MET A 1209 52.48 15.37 -45.38
N ARG A 1210 53.02 16.14 -44.42
CA ARG A 1210 54.01 17.20 -44.66
C ARG A 1210 55.41 16.73 -44.30
N GLU A 1211 56.41 17.20 -45.03
CA GLU A 1211 57.82 16.87 -44.78
C GLU A 1211 58.33 17.58 -43.51
N GLY A 1212 59.20 16.92 -42.73
CA GLY A 1212 59.86 17.51 -41.55
C GLY A 1212 59.08 17.48 -40.22
N THR A 1213 57.84 16.98 -40.19
CA THR A 1213 56.97 16.98 -38.98
C THR A 1213 57.08 15.70 -38.13
N HIS A 1214 57.85 14.72 -38.58
CA HIS A 1214 57.87 13.37 -38.02
C HIS A 1214 58.33 13.32 -36.55
N GLU A 1215 59.41 14.02 -36.20
CA GLU A 1215 59.93 14.05 -34.81
C GLU A 1215 58.96 14.71 -33.84
N PHE A 1216 58.31 15.79 -34.27
CA PHE A 1216 57.27 16.46 -33.50
C PHE A 1216 56.07 15.53 -33.25
N LEU A 1217 55.59 14.86 -34.29
CA LEU A 1217 54.47 13.92 -34.16
C LEU A 1217 54.81 12.73 -33.25
N ALA A 1218 56.01 12.16 -33.38
CA ALA A 1218 56.47 11.09 -32.50
C ALA A 1218 56.48 11.52 -31.02
N GLN A 1219 56.98 12.72 -30.72
CA GLN A 1219 56.98 13.27 -29.36
C GLN A 1219 55.56 13.51 -28.81
N GLN A 1220 54.65 14.05 -29.63
CA GLN A 1220 53.26 14.28 -29.22
C GLN A 1220 52.49 12.96 -29.02
N ILE A 1221 52.69 11.96 -29.89
CA ILE A 1221 52.06 10.63 -29.77
C ILE A 1221 52.61 9.90 -28.53
N GLN A 1222 53.91 9.99 -28.27
CA GLN A 1222 54.52 9.41 -27.06
C GLN A 1222 53.96 10.06 -25.79
N THR A 1223 53.78 11.39 -25.78
CA THR A 1223 53.16 12.12 -24.67
C THR A 1223 51.69 11.73 -24.49
N LEU A 1224 50.94 11.56 -25.58
CA LEU A 1224 49.56 11.09 -25.57
C LEU A 1224 49.47 9.68 -24.95
N ASN A 1225 50.39 8.79 -25.31
CA ASN A 1225 50.43 7.42 -24.82
C ASN A 1225 50.88 7.35 -23.36
N ALA A 1226 51.85 8.17 -22.93
CA ALA A 1226 52.26 8.28 -21.53
C ALA A 1226 51.10 8.74 -20.63
N VAL A 1227 50.30 9.71 -21.08
CA VAL A 1227 49.11 10.17 -20.34
C VAL A 1227 48.02 9.09 -20.25
N LYS A 1228 47.80 8.30 -21.32
CA LYS A 1228 46.89 7.14 -21.29
C LYS A 1228 47.34 6.09 -20.25
N LEU A 1229 48.65 5.93 -20.05
CA LEU A 1229 49.23 5.02 -19.06
C LEU A 1229 49.13 5.59 -17.62
N GLU A 1230 49.37 6.88 -17.39
CA GLU A 1230 49.29 7.49 -16.04
C GLU A 1230 47.88 7.47 -15.43
N ASP A 1231 46.82 7.57 -16.26
CA ASP A 1231 45.43 7.43 -15.80
C ASP A 1231 45.17 6.07 -15.12
N THR A 1232 45.87 5.01 -15.54
CA THR A 1232 45.79 3.68 -14.91
C THR A 1232 46.44 3.66 -13.51
N GLY A 1233 47.49 4.46 -13.30
CA GLY A 1233 48.19 4.60 -12.03
C GLY A 1233 47.45 5.49 -11.02
N ARG A 1234 46.80 6.56 -11.49
CA ARG A 1234 45.99 7.44 -10.63
C ARG A 1234 44.70 6.76 -10.14
N ALA A 1235 44.11 5.88 -10.95
CA ALA A 1235 42.99 5.03 -10.52
C ALA A 1235 43.39 4.07 -9.38
N LYS A 1236 44.59 3.46 -9.44
CA LYS A 1236 45.15 2.64 -8.34
C LYS A 1236 45.26 3.42 -7.02
N ASN A 1237 45.66 4.70 -7.05
CA ASN A 1237 45.80 5.51 -5.83
C ASN A 1237 44.46 6.04 -5.26
N LYS A 1238 43.43 6.26 -6.09
CA LYS A 1238 42.08 6.57 -5.59
C LYS A 1238 41.38 5.35 -4.99
N SER A 1239 41.56 4.16 -5.57
CA SER A 1239 41.04 2.89 -5.03
C SER A 1239 41.59 2.62 -3.62
N ARG A 1240 42.90 2.84 -3.38
CA ARG A 1240 43.50 2.72 -2.04
C ARG A 1240 42.96 3.70 -1.00
N ARG A 1241 42.44 4.87 -1.39
CA ARG A 1241 41.86 5.87 -0.47
C ARG A 1241 40.38 5.65 -0.19
N GLY A 1242 39.64 4.97 -1.07
CA GLY A 1242 38.21 4.71 -0.90
C GLY A 1242 37.88 3.59 0.11
N VAL A 1243 38.84 2.69 0.39
CA VAL A 1243 38.67 1.57 1.34
C VAL A 1243 38.87 2.02 2.80
N GLY A 1244 39.36 3.25 3.05
CA GLY A 1244 39.65 3.74 4.40
C GLY A 1244 38.53 4.54 5.10
N LEU A 1245 37.34 4.68 4.51
CA LEU A 1245 36.26 5.56 5.03
C LEU A 1245 34.89 4.87 5.15
N ARG A 1246 34.87 3.55 5.36
CA ARG A 1246 33.74 2.83 5.97
C ARG A 1246 34.30 1.86 7.01
N GLY A 1247 34.71 2.44 8.14
CA GLY A 1247 34.77 1.75 9.42
C GLY A 1247 33.50 2.05 10.20
#